data_AF-A0AAD5ENC9-F1
#
_entry.id   AF-A0AAD5ENC9-F1
#
_cell.length_a   1.000
_cell.length_b   1.000
_cell.length_c   1.000
_cell.angle_alpha   90.00
_cell.angle_beta   90.00
_cell.angle_gamma   90.00
#
_symmetry.space_group_name_H-M   'P 1'
#
loop_
_entity.id
_entity.type
_entity.pdbx_description
1 polymer ?
#
loop_
_entity_poly.entity_id
_entity_poly.type
_entity_poly.pdbx_seq_one_letter_code
_entity_poly.pdbx_strand_id
1 'polypeptide(L)'
;MHATTILGCLTFLAAQSSVLGVATDQQIPLQKPVTKTSDAHFTVREQSPEICDAGSKQWSGTVNVTDDKSMFFFPYRGPGATDELGMFKGIGPCAVNKDGNSTRRLEYSWIDHANVIFIDFLSIFTKFIFPELTDRPWHIAGESMGGHYVSGYTTYIINQERERSHQGLDLGLDIQSTIIVDGYIDKSRHVIGLYDFFCSDWRGDGRQAPLINLTVCMKMGAEVAACEEKGALCRQTYDKDLCFWASEWCDEKVGKHVMDEVRPGGWNPYDSRLECKKPPLCSDFDKDEVWEFFNQPWVQERLGFSNLSFSLIDFEANVRWQKARHLYEPVTRELTFLLDDTDVHILFINGNNDITISTPGQMRMLDEQPWKRQPQFRNMKYQNWFYKDGELSVDDGGSSHLGGTWKGDDKLSFYTVDEAGHFSPMNQPEAIGAVSTQKCHGCACSHHERNLMSSAPPTSPAPLLRYPTLPDRSVNNAESWTMLEHTPSSASAASPQPGTSGLYSSDPGSDSQLCIFAELLIPGRGEPIPNAAVGISVEDGIITYIGPQAQMHQALWTAPRTCVRYLLPGLWDCHTHFAGTLVVDFPNFIQTHPATLGAAVVRGFHDTLMAGFTSVRDMGSYATEVAPLVDAGVILGPNVFGAGAAIGITGGSCDACTLPGDFVMSRQGTSPNNQWPGVSTLVNADGIDECRRAVRQQIRRGAKCIKIVATGGILSTTDDPQYRQYSDKELHALVGEAHLQGRAVAIHAHGKLGIMAAIRAGAHTIEHGSYIDDEAAELMVARNVSLVATRTVIEAGLKNLDSLNPPTARKMVNVAEQHRQAYATAVRKGVKIALGTDICGSNPTTDTAHGKNGVELVYAVQAGLTPLQAIEAGTINSAETLGPQTPKKGLIKVGWDADMIALDESPLDNIHLFANPESIKYVWKGAILVKSPKEQMLWPRLKE
;
A
#
# COMPACT_ATOMS: atom_id res chain seq x y z
N MET A 1 -43.46 39.60 -5.38
CA MET A 1 -43.15 38.37 -4.60
C MET A 1 -43.11 37.18 -5.54
N HIS A 2 -41.99 36.96 -6.21
CA HIS A 2 -41.63 35.68 -6.82
C HIS A 2 -40.19 35.43 -6.34
N ALA A 3 -39.98 34.32 -5.65
CA ALA A 3 -38.67 33.94 -5.15
C ALA A 3 -38.12 32.88 -6.12
N THR A 4 -37.19 33.30 -6.98
CA THR A 4 -36.47 32.38 -7.86
C THR A 4 -35.43 31.65 -7.03
N THR A 5 -35.54 30.33 -6.89
CA THR A 5 -34.50 29.48 -6.28
C THR A 5 -33.33 29.35 -7.25
N ILE A 6 -32.08 29.44 -6.78
CA ILE A 6 -30.89 29.54 -7.64
C ILE A 6 -29.82 28.51 -7.23
N LEU A 7 -29.75 27.41 -7.97
CA LEU A 7 -28.82 26.28 -7.78
C LEU A 7 -27.42 26.52 -8.39
N GLY A 8 -26.47 25.59 -8.22
CA GLY A 8 -25.14 25.59 -8.85
C GLY A 8 -24.52 24.21 -9.08
N CYS A 9 -23.81 24.02 -10.20
CA CYS A 9 -23.25 22.73 -10.62
C CYS A 9 -21.79 22.88 -11.09
N LEU A 10 -20.74 22.52 -10.37
CA LEU A 10 -19.47 22.35 -11.09
C LEU A 10 -19.63 21.34 -12.23
N THR A 11 -18.87 21.51 -13.30
CA THR A 11 -18.49 20.39 -14.17
C THR A 11 -16.94 20.25 -14.03
N PHE A 12 -16.25 19.32 -14.69
CA PHE A 12 -14.78 19.23 -14.63
C PHE A 12 -14.17 18.63 -15.89
N LEU A 13 -13.27 19.37 -16.56
CA LEU A 13 -12.21 18.79 -17.39
C LEU A 13 -10.87 19.54 -17.17
N ALA A 14 -9.77 18.90 -17.52
CA ALA A 14 -8.43 19.40 -17.25
C ALA A 14 -7.67 19.74 -18.53
N ALA A 15 -7.23 21.01 -18.64
CA ALA A 15 -6.23 21.45 -19.61
C ALA A 15 -5.10 22.20 -18.89
N GLN A 16 -3.84 21.85 -19.17
CA GLN A 16 -2.68 22.63 -18.73
C GLN A 16 -2.24 23.55 -19.87
N SER A 17 -2.39 24.87 -19.72
CA SER A 17 -1.84 25.84 -20.67
C SER A 17 -0.38 26.14 -20.32
N SER A 18 0.56 25.70 -21.15
CA SER A 18 2.00 25.98 -20.98
C SER A 18 2.40 27.30 -21.65
N VAL A 19 3.21 28.12 -20.97
CA VAL A 19 3.88 29.28 -21.58
C VAL A 19 5.37 29.27 -21.22
N LEU A 20 6.19 29.01 -22.24
CA LEU A 20 7.64 29.23 -22.34
C LEU A 20 8.55 28.52 -21.31
N GLY A 21 9.25 27.47 -21.77
CA GLY A 21 10.29 26.80 -20.99
C GLY A 21 11.67 27.48 -21.05
N VAL A 22 12.48 27.27 -20.01
CA VAL A 22 13.68 26.40 -20.01
C VAL A 22 14.17 26.29 -18.55
N ALA A 23 14.01 25.11 -17.94
CA ALA A 23 14.87 24.61 -16.86
C ALA A 23 14.56 23.13 -16.61
N THR A 24 15.59 22.38 -16.23
CA THR A 24 15.52 20.96 -15.84
C THR A 24 14.97 20.78 -14.43
N ASP A 25 14.23 19.69 -14.23
CA ASP A 25 14.24 18.88 -13.00
C ASP A 25 13.90 19.60 -11.68
N GLN A 26 12.60 19.94 -11.51
CA GLN A 26 12.03 20.29 -10.19
C GLN A 26 10.67 19.63 -9.98
N GLN A 27 10.59 18.73 -8.99
CA GLN A 27 9.32 18.26 -8.42
C GLN A 27 8.73 19.34 -7.50
N ILE A 28 7.46 19.66 -7.70
CA ILE A 28 6.76 20.72 -6.94
C ILE A 28 6.22 20.10 -5.63
N PRO A 29 6.63 20.57 -4.43
CA PRO A 29 6.30 19.89 -3.18
C PRO A 29 4.83 20.05 -2.77
N LEU A 30 4.25 19.00 -2.18
CA LEU A 30 3.04 19.12 -1.36
C LEU A 30 3.37 19.92 -0.09
N GLN A 31 2.89 21.16 -0.01
CA GLN A 31 3.09 22.02 1.16
C GLN A 31 2.24 21.57 2.36
N LYS A 32 2.70 21.95 3.56
CA LYS A 32 2.02 21.76 4.85
C LYS A 32 0.64 22.43 4.90
N PRO A 33 -0.23 22.07 5.86
CA PRO A 33 -1.45 22.82 6.13
C PRO A 33 -1.12 24.31 6.37
N VAL A 34 -1.72 25.20 5.59
CA VAL A 34 -1.42 26.63 5.61
C VAL A 34 -2.02 27.29 6.86
N THR A 35 -1.27 27.29 7.95
CA THR A 35 -1.55 28.12 9.14
C THR A 35 -1.14 29.57 8.90
N LYS A 36 -1.82 30.25 7.96
CA LYS A 36 -1.99 31.71 7.82
C LYS A 36 -2.61 32.03 6.44
N THR A 37 -3.92 32.24 6.40
CA THR A 37 -4.59 32.82 5.23
C THR A 37 -4.48 34.35 5.27
N SER A 38 -3.55 34.92 4.49
CA SER A 38 -3.54 36.35 4.19
C SER A 38 -3.22 36.69 2.73
N ASP A 39 -2.44 35.85 2.02
CA ASP A 39 -1.85 36.23 0.72
C ASP A 39 -2.10 35.19 -0.38
N ALA A 40 -3.37 34.80 -0.58
CA ALA A 40 -3.77 34.12 -1.81
C ALA A 40 -3.89 35.17 -2.94
N HIS A 41 -2.99 35.13 -3.92
CA HIS A 41 -3.04 36.03 -5.07
C HIS A 41 -4.02 35.50 -6.12
N PHE A 42 -5.14 36.21 -6.30
CA PHE A 42 -6.13 35.93 -7.32
C PHE A 42 -6.48 37.19 -8.12
N THR A 43 -6.95 37.02 -9.35
CA THR A 43 -7.48 38.09 -10.20
C THR A 43 -8.95 37.83 -10.50
N VAL A 44 -9.74 38.91 -10.65
CA VAL A 44 -11.17 38.85 -11.01
C VAL A 44 -11.44 39.99 -11.99
N ARG A 45 -12.13 39.71 -13.10
CA ARG A 45 -12.45 40.66 -14.17
C ARG A 45 -13.88 40.46 -14.66
N GLU A 46 -14.70 41.50 -14.60
CA GLU A 46 -16.03 41.49 -15.23
C GLU A 46 -15.85 41.45 -16.76
N GLN A 47 -16.55 40.54 -17.45
CA GLN A 47 -16.42 40.33 -18.89
C GLN A 47 -17.50 41.07 -19.68
N SER A 48 -17.25 41.23 -20.98
CA SER A 48 -18.13 41.96 -21.89
C SER A 48 -19.14 41.06 -22.58
N PRO A 49 -20.39 41.52 -22.83
CA PRO A 49 -21.34 40.84 -23.72
C PRO A 49 -20.79 40.55 -25.13
N GLU A 50 -19.73 41.24 -25.54
CA GLU A 50 -19.00 40.97 -26.79
C GLU A 50 -18.33 39.59 -26.85
N ILE A 51 -17.99 39.00 -25.69
CA ILE A 51 -17.52 37.60 -25.61
C ILE A 51 -18.72 36.65 -25.67
N CYS A 52 -19.72 36.90 -24.83
CA CYS A 52 -20.97 36.14 -24.82
C CYS A 52 -22.08 36.96 -24.16
N ASP A 53 -23.20 37.19 -24.86
CA ASP A 53 -24.39 37.80 -24.24
C ASP A 53 -25.27 36.73 -23.58
N ALA A 54 -24.91 36.37 -22.35
CA ALA A 54 -25.68 35.46 -21.51
C ALA A 54 -26.97 36.08 -20.93
N GLY A 55 -27.19 37.38 -21.08
CA GLY A 55 -28.25 38.11 -20.35
C GLY A 55 -28.02 38.25 -18.83
N SER A 56 -26.84 37.84 -18.33
CA SER A 56 -26.42 37.96 -16.93
C SER A 56 -25.03 38.60 -16.81
N LYS A 57 -24.66 39.07 -15.61
CA LYS A 57 -23.28 39.49 -15.33
C LYS A 57 -22.30 38.33 -15.50
N GLN A 58 -21.07 38.69 -15.80
CA GLN A 58 -20.08 37.83 -16.45
C GLN A 58 -18.70 38.06 -15.80
N TRP A 59 -17.97 37.02 -15.38
CA TRP A 59 -16.66 37.16 -14.70
C TRP A 59 -15.60 36.17 -15.22
N SER A 60 -14.32 36.53 -15.15
CA SER A 60 -13.16 35.64 -15.35
C SER A 60 -12.03 35.96 -14.38
N GLY A 61 -11.04 35.08 -14.27
CA GLY A 61 -9.87 35.36 -13.47
C GLY A 61 -8.83 34.25 -13.43
N THR A 62 -7.79 34.48 -12.65
CA THR A 62 -6.77 33.49 -12.31
C THR A 62 -6.61 33.37 -10.81
N VAL A 63 -6.20 32.19 -10.38
CA VAL A 63 -5.91 31.81 -9.00
C VAL A 63 -4.50 31.26 -8.96
N ASN A 64 -3.63 31.81 -8.14
CA ASN A 64 -2.33 31.19 -7.88
C ASN A 64 -2.48 30.18 -6.73
N VAL A 65 -2.30 28.89 -7.05
CA VAL A 65 -2.37 27.78 -6.07
C VAL A 65 -0.99 27.50 -5.47
N THR A 66 0.07 27.73 -6.25
CA THR A 66 1.48 27.79 -5.82
C THR A 66 2.18 28.94 -6.55
N ASP A 67 3.43 29.24 -6.18
CA ASP A 67 4.26 30.29 -6.81
C ASP A 67 4.44 30.09 -8.34
N ASP A 68 4.26 28.86 -8.82
CA ASP A 68 4.49 28.39 -10.18
C ASP A 68 3.25 27.76 -10.86
N LYS A 69 2.11 27.65 -10.17
CA LYS A 69 0.84 27.15 -10.73
C LYS A 69 -0.29 28.16 -10.57
N SER A 70 -0.74 28.67 -11.72
CA SER A 70 -1.98 29.43 -11.83
C SER A 70 -3.08 28.56 -12.44
N MET A 71 -4.25 28.56 -11.84
CA MET A 71 -5.49 28.06 -12.44
C MET A 71 -6.25 29.21 -13.07
N PHE A 72 -6.76 29.04 -14.28
CA PHE A 72 -7.74 29.94 -14.87
C PHE A 72 -9.14 29.49 -14.44
N PHE A 73 -10.01 30.46 -14.15
CA PHE A 73 -11.42 30.21 -13.93
C PHE A 73 -12.22 31.23 -14.74
N PHE A 74 -13.16 30.74 -15.54
CA PHE A 74 -14.13 31.55 -16.26
C PHE A 74 -15.49 31.25 -15.60
N PRO A 75 -15.81 31.79 -14.40
CA PRO A 75 -16.98 31.41 -13.62
C PRO A 75 -18.26 31.92 -14.26
N TYR A 76 -18.71 31.08 -15.17
CA TYR A 76 -20.06 30.90 -15.65
C TYR A 76 -20.36 29.45 -15.49
N ARG A 77 -21.49 29.16 -16.11
CA ARG A 77 -22.16 27.93 -16.18
C ARG A 77 -21.84 27.35 -17.60
N GLY A 78 -21.17 26.22 -17.90
CA GLY A 78 -20.20 25.38 -17.15
C GLY A 78 -19.37 24.40 -18.03
N PRO A 79 -18.47 23.55 -17.44
CA PRO A 79 -17.39 22.77 -18.13
C PRO A 79 -17.75 21.61 -19.08
N GLY A 80 -16.87 21.13 -19.97
CA GLY A 80 -15.49 21.60 -20.20
C GLY A 80 -14.65 20.86 -21.27
N ALA A 81 -13.33 21.09 -21.25
CA ALA A 81 -12.22 20.38 -21.92
C ALA A 81 -10.88 21.10 -21.57
N THR A 82 -10.39 22.03 -22.42
CA THR A 82 -10.37 23.43 -21.99
C THR A 82 -11.81 23.81 -21.73
N ASP A 83 -12.09 24.36 -20.57
CA ASP A 83 -13.43 24.51 -20.02
C ASP A 83 -14.39 25.27 -20.98
N GLU A 84 -13.77 26.12 -21.79
CA GLU A 84 -14.20 26.75 -23.03
C GLU A 84 -14.88 25.88 -24.11
N LEU A 85 -14.56 24.59 -24.31
CA LEU A 85 -15.15 23.76 -25.37
C LEU A 85 -16.58 23.34 -25.03
N GLY A 86 -16.77 22.74 -23.85
CA GLY A 86 -18.10 22.44 -23.32
C GLY A 86 -18.95 23.71 -23.18
N MET A 87 -18.34 24.81 -22.76
CA MET A 87 -18.97 26.13 -22.72
C MET A 87 -19.44 26.62 -24.10
N PHE A 88 -18.56 26.65 -25.09
CA PHE A 88 -18.81 27.29 -26.39
C PHE A 88 -19.27 26.33 -27.51
N LYS A 89 -19.57 25.07 -27.18
CA LYS A 89 -20.23 24.11 -28.09
C LYS A 89 -21.47 23.41 -27.53
N GLY A 90 -21.54 23.17 -26.22
CA GLY A 90 -22.55 22.30 -25.60
C GLY A 90 -23.44 22.99 -24.57
N ILE A 91 -22.93 23.15 -23.34
CA ILE A 91 -23.75 23.45 -22.15
C ILE A 91 -23.73 24.91 -21.69
N GLY A 92 -22.81 25.72 -22.21
CA GLY A 92 -22.65 27.12 -21.81
C GLY A 92 -23.70 28.08 -22.39
N PRO A 93 -23.57 29.39 -22.12
CA PRO A 93 -24.59 30.38 -22.51
C PRO A 93 -24.57 30.69 -24.00
N CYS A 94 -23.42 30.54 -24.65
CA CYS A 94 -23.21 30.89 -26.04
C CYS A 94 -22.43 29.79 -26.76
N ALA A 95 -22.62 29.67 -28.07
CA ALA A 95 -21.73 28.93 -28.95
C ALA A 95 -20.96 29.88 -29.88
N VAL A 96 -19.75 29.51 -30.29
CA VAL A 96 -19.00 30.24 -31.33
C VAL A 96 -19.62 30.00 -32.70
N ASN A 97 -19.70 31.04 -33.52
CA ASN A 97 -20.18 30.97 -34.89
C ASN A 97 -19.09 30.43 -35.83
N LYS A 98 -19.51 29.87 -36.98
CA LYS A 98 -18.60 29.26 -37.97
C LYS A 98 -17.58 30.22 -38.61
N ASP A 99 -17.66 31.51 -38.30
CA ASP A 99 -16.70 32.52 -38.74
C ASP A 99 -15.53 32.71 -37.76
N GLY A 100 -15.54 32.02 -36.61
CA GLY A 100 -14.54 32.14 -35.54
C GLY A 100 -14.50 33.50 -34.83
N ASN A 101 -15.31 34.47 -35.27
CA ASN A 101 -15.20 35.89 -34.92
C ASN A 101 -16.31 36.39 -34.00
N SER A 102 -17.36 35.60 -33.80
CA SER A 102 -18.56 36.01 -33.07
C SER A 102 -19.21 34.82 -32.35
N THR A 103 -20.07 35.12 -31.37
CA THR A 103 -20.82 34.12 -30.61
C THR A 103 -22.33 34.32 -30.75
N ARG A 104 -23.11 33.29 -30.42
CA ARG A 104 -24.59 33.30 -30.41
C ARG A 104 -25.09 32.64 -29.12
N ARG A 105 -26.19 33.12 -28.53
CA ARG A 105 -26.80 32.49 -27.35
C ARG A 105 -27.34 31.08 -27.67
N LEU A 106 -27.30 30.18 -26.68
CA LEU A 106 -27.96 28.88 -26.67
C LEU A 106 -29.28 28.97 -25.89
N GLU A 107 -30.33 28.32 -26.41
CA GLU A 107 -31.72 28.44 -25.92
C GLU A 107 -32.02 27.52 -24.72
N TYR A 108 -31.40 26.34 -24.67
CA TYR A 108 -31.52 25.37 -23.58
C TYR A 108 -30.22 25.31 -22.77
N SER A 109 -29.75 26.47 -22.36
CA SER A 109 -28.47 26.53 -21.67
C SER A 109 -28.62 25.99 -20.26
N TRP A 110 -27.63 25.22 -19.78
CA TRP A 110 -27.58 24.86 -18.36
C TRP A 110 -27.49 26.12 -17.48
N ILE A 111 -27.07 27.24 -18.11
CA ILE A 111 -26.98 28.53 -17.47
C ILE A 111 -28.32 29.15 -17.09
N ASP A 112 -29.43 28.72 -17.69
CA ASP A 112 -30.73 29.33 -17.42
C ASP A 112 -31.29 28.86 -16.05
N HIS A 113 -30.77 27.73 -15.53
CA HIS A 113 -31.27 27.07 -14.33
C HIS A 113 -30.24 26.93 -13.18
N ALA A 114 -28.94 26.73 -13.44
CA ALA A 114 -27.94 26.53 -12.37
C ALA A 114 -26.62 27.31 -12.58
N ASN A 115 -26.02 27.80 -11.49
CA ASN A 115 -24.65 28.32 -11.40
C ASN A 115 -23.64 27.20 -11.68
N VAL A 116 -23.52 26.74 -12.92
CA VAL A 116 -22.48 25.77 -13.30
C VAL A 116 -21.07 26.45 -13.09
N ILE A 117 -19.93 25.76 -12.84
CA ILE A 117 -18.59 26.40 -12.58
C ILE A 117 -17.40 25.55 -13.07
N PHE A 118 -16.27 26.21 -13.42
CA PHE A 118 -15.08 25.69 -14.10
C PHE A 118 -13.79 25.63 -13.21
N ILE A 119 -13.29 24.40 -12.98
CA ILE A 119 -12.01 23.96 -12.32
C ILE A 119 -11.83 24.16 -10.78
N ASP A 120 -10.89 23.38 -10.22
CA ASP A 120 -10.56 23.11 -8.79
C ASP A 120 -10.18 24.34 -7.95
N PHE A 121 -11.19 25.03 -7.39
CA PHE A 121 -10.93 26.04 -6.35
C PHE A 121 -12.03 26.17 -5.29
N LEU A 122 -12.98 25.24 -5.17
CA LEU A 122 -14.23 25.42 -4.38
C LEU A 122 -14.02 26.11 -3.04
N SER A 123 -13.05 25.65 -2.25
CA SER A 123 -12.82 26.16 -0.89
C SER A 123 -12.49 27.65 -0.79
N ILE A 124 -11.75 28.20 -1.77
CA ILE A 124 -11.33 29.61 -1.75
C ILE A 124 -12.19 30.43 -2.72
N PHE A 125 -12.68 29.80 -3.80
CA PHE A 125 -13.70 30.34 -4.68
C PHE A 125 -14.94 30.77 -3.88
N THR A 126 -15.50 29.85 -3.08
CA THR A 126 -16.64 30.14 -2.21
C THR A 126 -16.24 31.09 -1.10
N LYS A 127 -15.22 30.79 -0.28
CA LYS A 127 -14.96 31.59 0.93
C LYS A 127 -14.41 33.01 0.68
N PHE A 128 -13.77 33.28 -0.46
CA PHE A 128 -13.06 34.55 -0.68
C PHE A 128 -13.39 35.27 -1.98
N ILE A 129 -13.84 34.59 -3.05
CA ILE A 129 -14.22 35.24 -4.31
C ILE A 129 -15.74 35.47 -4.40
N PHE A 130 -16.55 34.46 -4.09
CA PHE A 130 -18.02 34.48 -4.18
C PHE A 130 -18.70 33.85 -2.94
N PRO A 131 -18.61 34.50 -1.76
CA PRO A 131 -19.17 34.00 -0.50
C PRO A 131 -20.69 33.76 -0.53
N GLU A 132 -21.43 34.42 -1.42
CA GLU A 132 -22.86 34.22 -1.67
C GLU A 132 -23.24 32.86 -2.30
N LEU A 133 -22.24 32.02 -2.58
CA LEU A 133 -22.40 30.67 -3.11
C LEU A 133 -22.10 29.58 -2.06
N THR A 134 -21.57 29.91 -0.88
CA THR A 134 -21.16 28.92 0.14
C THR A 134 -22.33 28.04 0.59
N ASP A 135 -23.42 28.64 1.07
CA ASP A 135 -24.58 27.93 1.64
C ASP A 135 -25.53 27.32 0.59
N ARG A 136 -25.02 26.90 -0.57
CA ARG A 136 -25.82 26.37 -1.69
C ARG A 136 -25.55 24.89 -1.91
N PRO A 137 -26.55 24.13 -2.40
CA PRO A 137 -26.32 22.79 -2.90
C PRO A 137 -25.39 22.83 -4.11
N TRP A 138 -24.34 22.02 -4.05
CA TRP A 138 -23.35 21.82 -5.10
C TRP A 138 -23.62 20.51 -5.83
N HIS A 139 -23.66 20.57 -7.14
CA HIS A 139 -23.60 19.39 -8.00
C HIS A 139 -22.23 19.35 -8.68
N ILE A 140 -21.65 18.19 -8.97
CA ILE A 140 -20.39 18.06 -9.71
C ILE A 140 -20.61 17.18 -10.93
N ALA A 141 -20.34 17.70 -12.12
CA ALA A 141 -20.66 17.07 -13.38
C ALA A 141 -19.41 16.80 -14.23
N GLY A 142 -19.50 15.94 -15.25
CA GLY A 142 -18.38 15.72 -16.17
C GLY A 142 -18.79 14.94 -17.41
N GLU A 143 -18.20 15.30 -18.55
CA GLU A 143 -18.36 14.60 -19.82
C GLU A 143 -17.11 13.78 -20.16
N SER A 144 -17.24 12.61 -20.80
CA SER A 144 -16.09 11.81 -21.27
C SER A 144 -15.15 11.42 -20.11
N MET A 145 -13.86 11.75 -20.18
CA MET A 145 -12.89 11.61 -19.07
C MET A 145 -13.34 12.29 -17.76
N GLY A 146 -14.28 13.24 -17.83
CA GLY A 146 -15.01 13.78 -16.68
C GLY A 146 -15.60 12.71 -15.77
N GLY A 147 -15.99 11.53 -16.29
CA GLY A 147 -16.41 10.39 -15.46
C GLY A 147 -15.36 9.95 -14.43
N HIS A 148 -14.07 9.90 -14.82
CA HIS A 148 -12.96 9.63 -13.90
C HIS A 148 -12.75 10.80 -12.93
N TYR A 149 -12.61 12.01 -13.48
CA TYR A 149 -12.30 13.21 -12.70
C TYR A 149 -13.33 13.47 -11.62
N VAL A 150 -14.61 13.46 -11.97
CA VAL A 150 -15.71 13.79 -11.07
C VAL A 150 -15.88 12.75 -9.98
N SER A 151 -15.79 11.46 -10.31
CA SER A 151 -15.87 10.39 -9.31
C SER A 151 -14.73 10.51 -8.28
N GLY A 152 -13.50 10.75 -8.75
CA GLY A 152 -12.33 10.96 -7.92
C GLY A 152 -12.39 12.25 -7.09
N TYR A 153 -12.68 13.40 -7.71
CA TYR A 153 -12.74 14.69 -7.03
C TYR A 153 -13.90 14.79 -6.04
N THR A 154 -15.09 14.28 -6.35
CA THR A 154 -16.21 14.25 -5.40
C THR A 154 -15.84 13.41 -4.17
N THR A 155 -15.22 12.25 -4.38
CA THR A 155 -14.70 11.38 -3.30
C THR A 155 -13.63 12.09 -2.46
N TYR A 156 -12.68 12.78 -3.12
CA TYR A 156 -11.62 13.53 -2.45
C TYR A 156 -12.15 14.67 -1.60
N ILE A 157 -13.03 15.52 -2.16
CA ILE A 157 -13.61 16.67 -1.46
C ILE A 157 -14.38 16.21 -0.22
N ILE A 158 -15.23 15.17 -0.34
CA ILE A 158 -16.02 14.67 0.80
C ILE A 158 -15.15 14.07 1.91
N ASN A 159 -14.06 13.38 1.56
CA ASN A 159 -13.11 12.91 2.56
C ASN A 159 -12.36 14.06 3.24
N GLN A 160 -11.98 15.10 2.48
CA GLN A 160 -11.41 16.32 3.06
C GLN A 160 -12.39 17.06 3.97
N GLU A 161 -13.68 17.17 3.61
CA GLU A 161 -14.69 17.74 4.51
C GLU A 161 -14.82 16.95 5.81
N ARG A 162 -14.86 15.62 5.74
CA ARG A 162 -14.92 14.76 6.93
C ARG A 162 -13.71 14.96 7.84
N GLU A 163 -12.50 14.91 7.29
CA GLU A 163 -11.26 15.11 8.03
C GLU A 163 -11.17 16.50 8.69
N ARG A 164 -11.64 17.55 7.98
CA ARG A 164 -11.58 18.93 8.45
C ARG A 164 -12.71 19.29 9.40
N SER A 165 -13.89 18.71 9.25
CA SER A 165 -15.02 18.88 10.18
C SER A 165 -14.67 18.32 11.56
N HIS A 166 -13.95 17.18 11.63
CA HIS A 166 -13.36 16.68 12.88
C HIS A 166 -12.35 17.63 13.55
N GLN A 167 -11.82 18.62 12.81
CA GLN A 167 -10.89 19.65 13.31
C GLN A 167 -11.57 21.03 13.48
N GLY A 168 -12.86 21.17 13.17
CA GLY A 168 -13.57 22.45 13.17
C GLY A 168 -13.16 23.40 12.03
N LEU A 169 -12.61 22.87 10.93
CA LEU A 169 -12.06 23.61 9.78
C LEU A 169 -12.80 23.32 8.46
N ASP A 170 -14.08 22.95 8.60
CA ASP A 170 -15.07 22.65 7.56
C ASP A 170 -15.07 23.70 6.42
N LEU A 171 -15.16 23.28 5.17
CA LEU A 171 -15.24 24.18 4.01
C LEU A 171 -16.66 24.66 3.74
N GLY A 172 -17.68 24.02 4.30
CA GLY A 172 -19.09 24.39 4.12
C GLY A 172 -19.65 24.03 2.75
N LEU A 173 -19.12 22.97 2.13
CA LEU A 173 -19.48 22.55 0.76
C LEU A 173 -20.50 21.41 0.79
N ASP A 174 -21.78 21.75 0.61
CA ASP A 174 -22.89 20.79 0.53
C ASP A 174 -22.98 20.14 -0.86
N ILE A 175 -22.19 19.08 -1.10
CA ILE A 175 -22.27 18.34 -2.37
C ILE A 175 -23.45 17.38 -2.36
N GLN A 176 -24.47 17.69 -3.16
CA GLN A 176 -25.74 16.97 -3.25
C GLN A 176 -25.75 15.90 -4.35
N SER A 177 -25.11 16.13 -5.50
CA SER A 177 -25.10 15.12 -6.57
C SER A 177 -23.87 15.15 -7.48
N THR A 178 -23.66 14.03 -8.18
CA THR A 178 -22.69 13.82 -9.24
C THR A 178 -23.42 13.54 -10.57
N ILE A 179 -23.07 14.24 -11.66
CA ILE A 179 -23.72 14.10 -12.98
C ILE A 179 -22.68 13.69 -14.03
N ILE A 180 -22.71 12.44 -14.48
CA ILE A 180 -21.72 11.88 -15.40
C ILE A 180 -22.36 11.68 -16.77
N VAL A 181 -21.96 12.49 -17.75
CA VAL A 181 -22.42 12.44 -19.14
C VAL A 181 -21.39 11.70 -19.98
N ASP A 182 -21.80 10.72 -20.79
CA ASP A 182 -20.91 9.96 -21.70
C ASP A 182 -19.60 9.53 -21.00
N GLY A 183 -19.71 9.07 -19.75
CA GLY A 183 -18.59 9.07 -18.81
C GLY A 183 -17.65 7.86 -18.90
N TYR A 184 -16.37 8.13 -19.07
CA TYR A 184 -15.31 7.13 -18.94
C TYR A 184 -15.15 6.73 -17.46
N ILE A 185 -15.30 5.44 -17.13
CA ILE A 185 -15.29 4.91 -15.75
C ILE A 185 -14.44 3.64 -15.62
N ASP A 186 -14.54 2.73 -16.59
CA ASP A 186 -13.77 1.48 -16.64
C ASP A 186 -13.54 1.10 -18.12
N LYS A 187 -12.28 1.16 -18.57
CA LYS A 187 -11.93 0.87 -19.96
C LYS A 187 -12.35 -0.52 -20.40
N SER A 188 -12.18 -1.52 -19.52
CA SER A 188 -12.48 -2.91 -19.85
C SER A 188 -13.98 -3.15 -20.08
N ARG A 189 -14.86 -2.32 -19.51
CA ARG A 189 -16.30 -2.37 -19.77
C ARG A 189 -16.66 -1.67 -21.09
N HIS A 190 -16.04 -0.53 -21.38
CA HIS A 190 -16.25 0.22 -22.63
C HIS A 190 -15.86 -0.58 -23.87
N VAL A 191 -14.69 -1.25 -23.83
CA VAL A 191 -14.19 -2.04 -24.96
C VAL A 191 -15.06 -3.27 -25.24
N ILE A 192 -15.69 -3.86 -24.21
CA ILE A 192 -16.67 -4.94 -24.39
C ILE A 192 -18.00 -4.40 -24.92
N GLY A 193 -18.42 -3.23 -24.46
CA GLY A 193 -19.62 -2.54 -24.96
C GLY A 193 -19.61 -2.32 -26.48
N LEU A 194 -18.43 -2.17 -27.10
CA LEU A 194 -18.27 -2.13 -28.56
C LEU A 194 -18.81 -3.40 -29.26
N TYR A 195 -18.64 -4.59 -28.66
CA TYR A 195 -19.23 -5.81 -29.21
C TYR A 195 -20.75 -5.73 -29.18
N ASP A 196 -21.36 -5.37 -28.05
CA ASP A 196 -22.81 -5.28 -27.97
C ASP A 196 -23.34 -4.19 -28.93
N PHE A 197 -22.67 -3.04 -28.99
CA PHE A 197 -23.01 -1.89 -29.82
C PHE A 197 -23.01 -2.22 -31.32
N PHE A 198 -22.03 -2.99 -31.82
CA PHE A 198 -21.94 -3.32 -33.24
C PHE A 198 -22.55 -4.68 -33.61
N CYS A 199 -22.70 -5.61 -32.68
CA CYS A 199 -22.99 -7.01 -33.00
C CYS A 199 -24.27 -7.59 -32.37
N SER A 200 -24.95 -6.87 -31.48
CA SER A 200 -26.19 -7.31 -30.83
C SER A 200 -27.34 -6.33 -31.04
N ASP A 201 -28.58 -6.77 -30.85
CA ASP A 201 -29.71 -5.86 -30.64
C ASP A 201 -29.82 -5.50 -29.14
N TRP A 202 -28.85 -4.76 -28.61
CA TRP A 202 -28.79 -4.39 -27.19
C TRP A 202 -29.96 -3.51 -26.73
N ARG A 203 -30.63 -2.83 -27.68
CA ARG A 203 -31.71 -1.88 -27.41
C ARG A 203 -33.09 -2.52 -27.54
N GLY A 204 -33.23 -3.62 -28.29
CA GLY A 204 -34.49 -4.32 -28.49
C GLY A 204 -35.51 -3.52 -29.29
N ASP A 205 -35.05 -2.52 -30.04
CA ASP A 205 -35.85 -1.57 -30.82
C ASP A 205 -36.03 -2.02 -32.29
N GLY A 206 -35.46 -3.17 -32.67
CA GLY A 206 -35.51 -3.70 -34.02
C GLY A 206 -34.47 -3.10 -34.97
N ARG A 207 -33.44 -2.40 -34.47
CA ARG A 207 -32.32 -1.93 -35.29
C ARG A 207 -31.60 -3.09 -36.00
N GLN A 208 -31.08 -2.83 -37.19
CA GLN A 208 -30.42 -3.85 -38.00
C GLN A 208 -29.00 -4.18 -37.48
N ALA A 209 -28.91 -5.13 -36.54
CA ALA A 209 -27.63 -5.72 -36.12
C ALA A 209 -27.28 -6.98 -36.96
N PRO A 210 -25.98 -7.25 -37.22
CA PRO A 210 -24.82 -6.46 -36.84
C PRO A 210 -24.61 -5.23 -37.76
N LEU A 211 -24.13 -4.13 -37.17
CA LEU A 211 -23.72 -2.90 -37.87
C LEU A 211 -22.34 -3.03 -38.55
N ILE A 212 -21.56 -4.06 -38.19
CA ILE A 212 -20.28 -4.42 -38.82
C ILE A 212 -20.38 -5.83 -39.43
N ASN A 213 -19.36 -6.24 -40.21
CA ASN A 213 -19.34 -7.55 -40.85
C ASN A 213 -19.53 -8.68 -39.83
N LEU A 214 -20.45 -9.63 -40.10
CA LEU A 214 -20.76 -10.75 -39.20
C LEU A 214 -19.52 -11.57 -38.79
N THR A 215 -18.52 -11.71 -39.68
CA THR A 215 -17.26 -12.41 -39.38
C THR A 215 -16.41 -11.65 -38.35
N VAL A 216 -16.48 -10.32 -38.35
CA VAL A 216 -15.83 -9.46 -37.35
C VAL A 216 -16.52 -9.62 -36.00
N CYS A 217 -17.86 -9.64 -35.99
CA CYS A 217 -18.64 -9.94 -34.78
C CYS A 217 -18.33 -11.31 -34.18
N MET A 218 -18.17 -12.35 -35.02
CA MET A 218 -17.75 -13.68 -34.55
C MET A 218 -16.36 -13.68 -33.90
N LYS A 219 -15.42 -12.86 -34.39
CA LYS A 219 -14.08 -12.70 -33.80
C LYS A 219 -14.15 -11.96 -32.47
N MET A 220 -14.80 -10.80 -32.43
CA MET A 220 -14.99 -10.02 -31.21
C MET A 220 -15.66 -10.86 -30.12
N GLY A 221 -16.77 -11.54 -30.44
CA GLY A 221 -17.54 -12.35 -29.51
C GLY A 221 -16.78 -13.55 -28.93
N ALA A 222 -15.82 -14.11 -29.67
CA ALA A 222 -14.96 -15.18 -29.16
C ALA A 222 -14.00 -14.71 -28.04
N GLU A 223 -13.65 -13.42 -28.03
CA GLU A 223 -12.67 -12.82 -27.12
C GLU A 223 -13.34 -12.07 -25.94
N VAL A 224 -14.65 -11.78 -26.01
CA VAL A 224 -15.41 -11.07 -24.96
C VAL A 224 -15.20 -11.71 -23.57
N ALA A 225 -15.36 -13.03 -23.44
CA ALA A 225 -15.22 -13.70 -22.14
C ALA A 225 -13.79 -13.59 -21.56
N ALA A 226 -12.77 -13.65 -22.42
CA ALA A 226 -11.38 -13.48 -22.02
C ALA A 226 -11.06 -12.02 -21.64
N CYS A 227 -11.72 -11.05 -22.28
CA CYS A 227 -11.64 -9.64 -21.89
C CYS A 227 -12.38 -9.38 -20.56
N GLU A 228 -13.54 -10.01 -20.31
CA GLU A 228 -14.25 -9.91 -19.03
C GLU A 228 -13.41 -10.42 -17.85
N GLU A 229 -12.74 -11.56 -18.01
CA GLU A 229 -11.83 -12.12 -17.01
C GLU A 229 -10.69 -11.15 -16.65
N LYS A 230 -10.06 -10.54 -17.67
CA LYS A 230 -8.93 -9.60 -17.48
C LYS A 230 -9.39 -8.27 -16.90
N GLY A 231 -10.54 -7.76 -17.34
CA GLY A 231 -11.20 -6.61 -16.73
C GLY A 231 -11.58 -6.85 -15.27
N ALA A 232 -12.04 -8.06 -14.94
CA ALA A 232 -12.35 -8.44 -13.56
C ALA A 232 -11.09 -8.51 -12.69
N LEU A 233 -9.96 -8.99 -13.22
CA LEU A 233 -8.66 -8.92 -12.52
C LEU A 233 -8.26 -7.47 -12.23
N CYS A 234 -8.36 -6.58 -13.23
CA CYS A 234 -8.13 -5.14 -13.04
C CYS A 234 -9.04 -4.54 -11.96
N ARG A 235 -10.36 -4.78 -12.02
CA ARG A 235 -11.34 -4.36 -10.99
C ARG A 235 -11.15 -5.03 -9.61
N GLN A 236 -10.32 -6.05 -9.48
CA GLN A 236 -10.02 -6.66 -8.17
C GLN A 236 -8.75 -6.06 -7.57
N THR A 237 -7.69 -5.92 -8.38
CA THR A 237 -6.39 -5.44 -7.91
C THR A 237 -6.31 -3.90 -7.85
N TYR A 238 -6.84 -3.22 -8.88
CA TYR A 238 -6.53 -1.82 -9.22
C TYR A 238 -5.02 -1.60 -9.40
N ASP A 239 -4.31 -2.65 -9.83
CA ASP A 239 -2.91 -2.56 -10.21
C ASP A 239 -2.82 -1.95 -11.62
N LYS A 240 -2.12 -0.82 -11.76
CA LYS A 240 -2.06 -0.02 -13.00
C LYS A 240 -1.48 -0.79 -14.18
N ASP A 241 -0.56 -1.71 -13.91
CA ASP A 241 0.13 -2.49 -14.94
C ASP A 241 -0.74 -3.65 -15.42
N LEU A 242 -1.45 -4.31 -14.51
CA LEU A 242 -2.48 -5.31 -14.84
C LEU A 242 -3.69 -4.67 -15.54
N CYS A 243 -4.13 -3.49 -15.11
CA CYS A 243 -5.21 -2.74 -15.73
C CYS A 243 -4.85 -2.23 -17.13
N PHE A 244 -3.63 -1.72 -17.30
CA PHE A 244 -3.06 -1.40 -18.61
C PHE A 244 -3.04 -2.64 -19.51
N TRP A 245 -2.43 -3.73 -19.07
CA TRP A 245 -2.35 -4.97 -19.86
C TRP A 245 -3.72 -5.56 -20.21
N ALA A 246 -4.66 -5.58 -19.26
CA ALA A 246 -6.03 -6.03 -19.49
C ALA A 246 -6.73 -5.18 -20.57
N SER A 247 -6.58 -3.86 -20.47
CA SER A 247 -7.17 -2.92 -21.42
C SER A 247 -6.54 -3.02 -22.81
N GLU A 248 -5.20 -3.09 -22.91
CA GLU A 248 -4.51 -3.25 -24.20
C GLU A 248 -4.86 -4.61 -24.85
N TRP A 249 -5.02 -5.68 -24.06
CA TRP A 249 -5.52 -6.96 -24.59
C TRP A 249 -6.94 -6.83 -25.14
N CYS A 250 -7.85 -6.21 -24.38
CA CYS A 250 -9.22 -5.97 -24.82
C CYS A 250 -9.26 -5.09 -26.08
N ASP A 251 -8.45 -4.02 -26.13
CA ASP A 251 -8.32 -3.17 -27.31
C ASP A 251 -7.80 -3.97 -28.51
N GLU A 252 -6.74 -4.77 -28.35
CA GLU A 252 -6.15 -5.54 -29.46
C GLU A 252 -7.11 -6.60 -30.01
N LYS A 253 -7.88 -7.27 -29.14
CA LYS A 253 -8.73 -8.43 -29.52
C LYS A 253 -10.18 -8.09 -29.83
N VAL A 254 -10.72 -7.02 -29.24
CA VAL A 254 -12.12 -6.60 -29.43
C VAL A 254 -12.18 -5.20 -30.04
N GLY A 255 -11.62 -4.18 -29.38
CA GLY A 255 -11.77 -2.77 -29.77
C GLY A 255 -11.19 -2.43 -31.15
N LYS A 256 -10.05 -3.02 -31.51
CA LYS A 256 -9.32 -2.81 -32.76
C LYS A 256 -10.21 -3.02 -33.99
N HIS A 257 -11.13 -3.95 -33.94
CA HIS A 257 -12.05 -4.25 -35.03
C HIS A 257 -13.01 -3.09 -35.35
N VAL A 258 -13.33 -2.24 -34.37
CA VAL A 258 -14.09 -1.00 -34.56
C VAL A 258 -13.14 0.15 -34.89
N MET A 259 -12.00 0.24 -34.18
CA MET A 259 -11.05 1.35 -34.36
C MET A 259 -10.36 1.35 -35.75
N ASP A 260 -10.18 0.19 -36.39
CA ASP A 260 -9.68 0.09 -37.78
C ASP A 260 -10.68 0.64 -38.82
N GLU A 261 -11.95 0.85 -38.44
CA GLU A 261 -12.98 1.52 -39.24
C GLU A 261 -13.04 3.04 -38.97
N VAL A 262 -12.26 3.57 -38.02
CA VAL A 262 -12.08 5.02 -37.78
C VAL A 262 -11.08 5.56 -38.79
N ARG A 263 -11.55 5.71 -40.03
CA ARG A 263 -10.79 6.14 -41.22
C ARG A 263 -11.63 7.10 -42.07
N PRO A 264 -11.08 7.79 -43.09
CA PRO A 264 -11.86 8.76 -43.88
C PRO A 264 -13.04 8.06 -44.57
N GLY A 265 -14.27 8.52 -44.31
CA GLY A 265 -15.52 7.90 -44.78
C GLY A 265 -15.93 6.63 -44.02
N GLY A 266 -15.26 6.29 -42.92
CA GLY A 266 -15.66 5.25 -41.97
C GLY A 266 -16.42 5.83 -40.76
N TRP A 267 -16.54 5.07 -39.67
CA TRP A 267 -17.29 5.51 -38.48
C TRP A 267 -16.61 6.68 -37.76
N ASN A 268 -17.38 7.71 -37.39
CA ASN A 268 -16.96 8.70 -36.41
C ASN A 268 -17.06 8.10 -34.99
N PRO A 269 -15.98 8.03 -34.19
CA PRO A 269 -16.00 7.42 -32.87
C PRO A 269 -16.88 8.18 -31.86
N TYR A 270 -17.27 9.42 -32.18
CA TYR A 270 -18.13 10.24 -31.32
C TYR A 270 -19.62 10.19 -31.68
N ASP A 271 -20.01 9.69 -32.85
CA ASP A 271 -21.42 9.56 -33.23
C ASP A 271 -21.57 8.56 -34.39
N SER A 272 -22.22 7.42 -34.15
CA SER A 272 -22.45 6.40 -35.18
C SER A 272 -23.27 6.89 -36.38
N ARG A 273 -23.96 8.03 -36.30
CA ARG A 273 -24.71 8.60 -37.42
C ARG A 273 -23.82 9.42 -38.36
N LEU A 274 -22.56 9.66 -38.00
CA LEU A 274 -21.63 10.52 -38.72
C LEU A 274 -20.44 9.74 -39.30
N GLU A 275 -19.99 10.18 -40.48
CA GLU A 275 -18.74 9.69 -41.08
C GLU A 275 -17.52 10.42 -40.51
N CYS A 276 -16.43 9.69 -40.28
CA CYS A 276 -15.14 10.25 -39.89
C CYS A 276 -14.49 10.99 -41.06
N LYS A 277 -14.15 12.27 -40.87
CA LYS A 277 -13.52 13.11 -41.91
C LYS A 277 -11.99 13.19 -41.78
N LYS A 278 -11.49 13.34 -40.56
CA LYS A 278 -10.06 13.54 -40.24
C LYS A 278 -9.62 12.61 -39.09
N PRO A 279 -9.29 11.34 -39.33
CA PRO A 279 -8.84 10.44 -38.27
C PRO A 279 -7.50 10.91 -37.65
N PRO A 280 -7.18 10.55 -36.40
CA PRO A 280 -7.96 9.64 -35.53
C PRO A 280 -9.11 10.33 -34.79
N LEU A 281 -9.10 11.66 -34.65
CA LEU A 281 -10.10 12.41 -33.88
C LEU A 281 -11.42 12.65 -34.63
N CYS A 282 -11.44 12.48 -35.96
CA CYS A 282 -12.59 12.71 -36.85
C CYS A 282 -13.18 14.13 -36.83
N SER A 283 -12.56 15.03 -36.08
CA SER A 283 -12.82 16.44 -35.86
C SER A 283 -11.49 17.21 -35.95
N ASP A 284 -11.55 18.54 -36.03
CA ASP A 284 -10.39 19.42 -36.22
C ASP A 284 -10.10 20.27 -34.96
N PHE A 285 -10.21 19.66 -33.77
CA PHE A 285 -10.13 20.34 -32.47
C PHE A 285 -8.85 21.19 -32.26
N ASP A 286 -7.80 20.98 -33.04
CA ASP A 286 -6.58 21.79 -32.95
C ASP A 286 -6.70 23.14 -33.66
N LYS A 287 -7.72 23.34 -34.51
CA LYS A 287 -7.92 24.51 -35.40
C LYS A 287 -9.38 24.79 -35.76
N ASP A 288 -10.33 24.41 -34.91
CA ASP A 288 -11.75 24.66 -35.16
C ASP A 288 -12.15 26.11 -34.81
N GLU A 289 -13.42 26.47 -35.08
CA GLU A 289 -13.94 27.80 -34.82
C GLU A 289 -13.77 28.30 -33.37
N VAL A 290 -13.76 27.39 -32.38
CA VAL A 290 -13.54 27.74 -30.96
C VAL A 290 -12.06 27.98 -30.70
N TRP A 291 -11.17 27.15 -31.27
CA TRP A 291 -9.73 27.42 -31.22
C TRP A 291 -9.37 28.77 -31.85
N GLU A 292 -9.97 29.11 -33.00
CA GLU A 292 -9.76 30.41 -33.66
C GLU A 292 -10.22 31.57 -32.79
N PHE A 293 -11.40 31.46 -32.15
CA PHE A 293 -11.96 32.47 -31.25
C PHE A 293 -11.04 32.77 -30.05
N PHE A 294 -10.57 31.75 -29.33
CA PHE A 294 -9.72 31.94 -28.13
C PHE A 294 -8.28 32.40 -28.43
N ASN A 295 -7.83 32.26 -29.68
CA ASN A 295 -6.53 32.78 -30.12
C ASN A 295 -6.61 34.20 -30.72
N GLN A 296 -7.79 34.84 -30.74
CA GLN A 296 -7.89 36.24 -31.19
C GLN A 296 -7.31 37.20 -30.14
N PRO A 297 -6.49 38.20 -30.54
CA PRO A 297 -5.87 39.13 -29.58
C PRO A 297 -6.87 39.87 -28.68
N TRP A 298 -8.03 40.25 -29.22
CA TRP A 298 -9.06 40.95 -28.44
C TRP A 298 -9.76 40.04 -27.43
N VAL A 299 -9.94 38.75 -27.73
CA VAL A 299 -10.49 37.78 -26.78
C VAL A 299 -9.49 37.60 -25.63
N GLN A 300 -8.22 37.34 -25.94
CA GLN A 300 -7.18 37.16 -24.92
C GLN A 300 -7.03 38.40 -24.01
N GLU A 301 -7.04 39.61 -24.58
CA GLU A 301 -6.96 40.86 -23.81
C GLU A 301 -8.11 40.98 -22.79
N ARG A 302 -9.34 40.62 -23.18
CA ARG A 302 -10.51 40.67 -22.29
C ARG A 302 -10.47 39.57 -21.22
N LEU A 303 -10.00 38.37 -21.57
CA LEU A 303 -9.74 37.28 -20.63
C LEU A 303 -8.60 37.61 -19.64
N GLY A 304 -7.76 38.60 -19.95
CA GLY A 304 -6.67 39.08 -19.10
C GLY A 304 -5.29 38.52 -19.44
N PHE A 305 -5.15 37.84 -20.59
CA PHE A 305 -3.90 37.29 -21.09
C PHE A 305 -3.25 38.19 -22.15
N SER A 306 -1.92 38.20 -22.17
CA SER A 306 -1.15 38.87 -23.22
C SER A 306 -0.40 37.85 -24.07
N ASN A 307 -0.97 37.52 -25.24
CA ASN A 307 -0.30 36.74 -26.29
C ASN A 307 0.03 35.29 -25.87
N LEU A 308 -0.99 34.57 -25.35
CA LEU A 308 -0.91 33.18 -24.91
C LEU A 308 -1.22 32.23 -26.08
N SER A 309 -0.55 31.08 -26.16
CA SER A 309 -0.83 30.06 -27.18
C SER A 309 -1.89 29.09 -26.67
N PHE A 310 -3.16 29.32 -27.01
CA PHE A 310 -4.28 28.49 -26.53
C PHE A 310 -4.45 27.23 -27.42
N SER A 311 -4.81 26.10 -26.82
CA SER A 311 -5.05 24.82 -27.50
C SER A 311 -6.16 24.07 -26.76
N LEU A 312 -7.14 23.53 -27.49
CA LEU A 312 -8.32 22.88 -26.91
C LEU A 312 -8.01 21.54 -26.22
N ILE A 313 -6.90 20.89 -26.59
CA ILE A 313 -6.44 19.63 -26.02
C ILE A 313 -4.93 19.71 -25.75
N ASP A 314 -4.51 19.46 -24.50
CA ASP A 314 -3.09 19.25 -24.18
C ASP A 314 -2.71 17.78 -24.39
N PHE A 315 -2.18 17.48 -25.59
CA PHE A 315 -1.64 16.16 -25.91
C PHE A 315 -0.41 15.77 -25.07
N GLU A 316 0.35 16.72 -24.52
CA GLU A 316 1.47 16.42 -23.64
C GLU A 316 0.97 15.92 -22.28
N ALA A 317 -0.09 16.53 -21.72
CA ALA A 317 -0.77 16.00 -20.53
C ALA A 317 -1.38 14.62 -20.81
N ASN A 318 -2.02 14.42 -21.96
CA ASN A 318 -2.56 13.12 -22.36
C ASN A 318 -1.47 12.03 -22.42
N VAL A 319 -0.34 12.31 -23.07
CA VAL A 319 0.82 11.39 -23.14
C VAL A 319 1.42 11.13 -21.76
N ARG A 320 1.46 12.14 -20.87
CA ARG A 320 1.89 11.97 -19.47
C ARG A 320 0.95 11.02 -18.72
N TRP A 321 -0.36 11.20 -18.85
CA TRP A 321 -1.40 10.32 -18.26
C TRP A 321 -1.33 8.88 -18.78
N GLN A 322 -1.16 8.70 -20.08
CA GLN A 322 -1.03 7.37 -20.70
C GLN A 322 0.24 6.65 -20.25
N LYS A 323 1.39 7.35 -20.22
CA LYS A 323 2.67 6.81 -19.73
C LYS A 323 2.63 6.43 -18.24
N ALA A 324 1.94 7.21 -17.42
CA ALA A 324 1.72 6.94 -16.01
C ALA A 324 0.67 5.83 -15.75
N ARG A 325 0.03 5.31 -16.81
CA ARG A 325 -1.01 4.26 -16.78
C ARG A 325 -2.28 4.59 -15.98
N HIS A 326 -2.43 5.83 -15.52
CA HIS A 326 -3.62 6.31 -14.80
C HIS A 326 -4.92 6.21 -15.62
N LEU A 327 -4.83 6.35 -16.94
CA LEU A 327 -5.98 6.20 -17.85
C LEU A 327 -6.65 4.81 -17.77
N TYR A 328 -5.96 3.80 -17.25
CA TYR A 328 -6.41 2.41 -17.26
C TYR A 328 -6.96 1.95 -15.90
N GLU A 329 -6.72 2.71 -14.82
CA GLU A 329 -7.27 2.44 -13.48
C GLU A 329 -8.77 2.80 -13.45
N PRO A 330 -9.70 1.87 -13.16
CA PRO A 330 -11.12 2.19 -13.11
C PRO A 330 -11.46 3.00 -11.85
N VAL A 331 -12.42 3.92 -11.91
CA VAL A 331 -12.89 4.72 -10.75
C VAL A 331 -14.10 4.10 -10.03
N THR A 332 -14.26 2.79 -10.13
CA THR A 332 -15.41 2.06 -9.58
C THR A 332 -15.34 1.91 -8.05
N ARG A 333 -14.17 2.14 -7.41
CA ARG A 333 -14.04 2.22 -5.94
C ARG A 333 -14.64 3.51 -5.40
N GLU A 334 -14.34 4.61 -6.09
CA GLU A 334 -14.84 5.96 -5.83
C GLU A 334 -16.36 5.99 -5.98
N LEU A 335 -16.90 5.42 -7.08
CA LEU A 335 -18.34 5.22 -7.23
C LEU A 335 -18.95 4.38 -6.10
N THR A 336 -18.28 3.31 -5.66
CA THR A 336 -18.76 2.50 -4.50
C THR A 336 -18.89 3.38 -3.26
N PHE A 337 -17.85 4.15 -2.93
CA PHE A 337 -17.84 5.06 -1.77
C PHE A 337 -18.95 6.11 -1.85
N LEU A 338 -19.14 6.76 -3.00
CA LEU A 338 -20.20 7.75 -3.19
C LEU A 338 -21.59 7.14 -3.03
N LEU A 339 -21.82 5.94 -3.57
CA LEU A 339 -23.10 5.23 -3.49
C LEU A 339 -23.43 4.71 -2.08
N ASP A 340 -22.44 4.18 -1.37
CA ASP A 340 -22.66 3.46 -0.11
C ASP A 340 -22.40 4.29 1.15
N ASP A 341 -21.43 5.19 1.12
CA ASP A 341 -20.87 5.82 2.32
C ASP A 341 -21.00 7.36 2.31
N THR A 342 -21.75 7.94 1.37
CA THR A 342 -22.12 9.37 1.33
C THR A 342 -23.61 9.53 1.03
N ASP A 343 -24.15 10.76 1.14
CA ASP A 343 -25.52 11.07 0.72
C ASP A 343 -25.62 11.50 -0.76
N VAL A 344 -24.50 11.74 -1.46
CA VAL A 344 -24.44 12.20 -2.87
C VAL A 344 -25.27 11.32 -3.83
N HIS A 345 -26.21 11.94 -4.54
CA HIS A 345 -26.98 11.28 -5.60
C HIS A 345 -26.15 11.17 -6.89
N ILE A 346 -26.19 10.04 -7.60
CA ILE A 346 -25.44 9.86 -8.85
C ILE A 346 -26.40 9.73 -10.04
N LEU A 347 -26.20 10.59 -11.04
CA LEU A 347 -26.92 10.63 -12.30
C LEU A 347 -25.94 10.33 -13.44
N PHE A 348 -26.13 9.21 -14.13
CA PHE A 348 -25.47 8.93 -15.39
C PHE A 348 -26.39 9.31 -16.55
N ILE A 349 -25.83 9.90 -17.60
CA ILE A 349 -26.49 10.21 -18.87
C ILE A 349 -25.58 9.71 -19.99
N ASN A 350 -26.10 9.04 -21.02
CA ASN A 350 -25.26 8.57 -22.12
C ASN A 350 -26.01 8.56 -23.46
N GLY A 351 -25.33 9.01 -24.52
CA GLY A 351 -25.83 9.03 -25.89
C GLY A 351 -25.92 7.62 -26.47
N ASN A 352 -27.05 7.31 -27.12
CA ASN A 352 -27.31 6.01 -27.74
C ASN A 352 -26.51 5.78 -29.04
N ASN A 353 -25.86 6.81 -29.58
CA ASN A 353 -24.99 6.76 -30.76
C ASN A 353 -23.50 6.98 -30.43
N ASP A 354 -23.13 7.12 -29.15
CA ASP A 354 -21.71 7.18 -28.78
C ASP A 354 -21.06 5.80 -28.99
N ILE A 355 -19.97 5.78 -29.75
CA ILE A 355 -19.13 4.59 -29.96
C ILE A 355 -17.99 4.55 -28.93
N THR A 356 -17.42 5.70 -28.57
CA THR A 356 -16.27 5.80 -27.65
C THR A 356 -16.66 5.38 -26.24
N ILE A 357 -17.77 5.92 -25.73
CA ILE A 357 -18.34 5.56 -24.43
C ILE A 357 -19.71 4.92 -24.67
N SER A 358 -19.68 3.71 -25.24
CA SER A 358 -20.91 3.05 -25.67
C SER A 358 -21.91 2.81 -24.52
N THR A 359 -23.16 3.21 -24.75
CA THR A 359 -24.28 2.95 -23.83
C THR A 359 -24.33 1.51 -23.31
N PRO A 360 -24.24 0.43 -24.12
CA PRO A 360 -24.22 -0.94 -23.59
C PRO A 360 -23.00 -1.25 -22.70
N GLY A 361 -21.85 -0.62 -22.92
CA GLY A 361 -20.69 -0.70 -22.02
C GLY A 361 -20.99 -0.14 -20.63
N GLN A 362 -21.69 1.00 -20.59
CA GLN A 362 -22.16 1.63 -19.35
C GLN A 362 -23.25 0.81 -18.66
N MET A 363 -24.20 0.24 -19.41
CA MET A 363 -25.23 -0.67 -18.87
C MET A 363 -24.57 -1.82 -18.10
N ARG A 364 -23.57 -2.48 -18.71
CA ARG A 364 -22.79 -3.54 -18.05
C ARG A 364 -22.03 -3.05 -16.83
N MET A 365 -21.36 -1.89 -16.95
CA MET A 365 -20.59 -1.30 -15.86
C MET A 365 -21.48 -1.01 -14.64
N LEU A 366 -22.62 -0.36 -14.83
CA LEU A 366 -23.55 0.01 -13.76
C LEU A 366 -24.29 -1.19 -13.16
N ASP A 367 -24.67 -2.19 -13.96
CA ASP A 367 -25.25 -3.43 -13.44
C ASP A 367 -24.25 -4.25 -12.63
N GLU A 368 -22.94 -4.12 -12.89
CA GLU A 368 -21.86 -4.78 -12.15
C GLU A 368 -21.19 -3.93 -11.06
N GLN A 369 -21.44 -2.62 -11.01
CA GLN A 369 -20.90 -1.72 -10.01
C GLN A 369 -21.17 -2.28 -8.61
N PRO A 370 -20.14 -2.52 -7.76
CA PRO A 370 -20.36 -2.91 -6.38
C PRO A 370 -20.99 -1.77 -5.58
N TRP A 371 -22.11 -2.05 -4.88
CA TRP A 371 -22.72 -1.20 -3.84
C TRP A 371 -23.86 -1.95 -3.13
N LYS A 372 -24.32 -1.45 -1.96
CA LYS A 372 -25.36 -2.04 -1.10
C LYS A 372 -26.69 -2.32 -1.82
N ARG A 373 -27.04 -1.52 -2.85
CA ARG A 373 -28.28 -1.71 -3.64
C ARG A 373 -28.07 -2.32 -5.03
N GLN A 374 -26.87 -2.84 -5.35
CA GLN A 374 -26.60 -3.45 -6.66
C GLN A 374 -27.63 -4.51 -7.07
N PRO A 375 -28.06 -5.47 -6.22
CA PRO A 375 -29.05 -6.47 -6.62
C PRO A 375 -30.42 -5.86 -6.97
N GLN A 376 -30.81 -4.77 -6.31
CA GLN A 376 -32.04 -4.05 -6.57
C GLN A 376 -31.94 -3.32 -7.90
N PHE A 377 -30.88 -2.51 -8.09
CA PHE A 377 -30.63 -1.78 -9.33
C PHE A 377 -30.58 -2.73 -10.53
N ARG A 378 -29.75 -3.79 -10.48
CA ARG A 378 -29.61 -4.76 -11.57
C ARG A 378 -30.96 -5.35 -12.02
N ASN A 379 -31.86 -5.66 -11.08
CA ASN A 379 -33.18 -6.22 -11.36
C ASN A 379 -34.24 -5.20 -11.85
N MET A 380 -33.97 -3.88 -11.79
CA MET A 380 -34.86 -2.88 -12.38
C MET A 380 -34.87 -3.01 -13.91
N LYS A 381 -36.03 -2.75 -14.51
CA LYS A 381 -36.17 -2.70 -15.97
C LYS A 381 -35.99 -1.27 -16.47
N TYR A 382 -35.35 -1.14 -17.63
CA TYR A 382 -35.36 0.11 -18.38
C TYR A 382 -36.80 0.48 -18.79
N GLN A 383 -37.13 1.76 -18.68
CA GLN A 383 -38.43 2.33 -19.03
C GLN A 383 -38.22 3.51 -19.96
N ASN A 384 -39.15 3.76 -20.87
CA ASN A 384 -39.10 4.96 -21.71
C ASN A 384 -39.26 6.22 -20.84
N TRP A 385 -38.50 7.26 -21.14
CA TRP A 385 -38.70 8.61 -20.60
C TRP A 385 -38.99 9.60 -21.73
N PHE A 386 -39.74 10.63 -21.40
CA PHE A 386 -40.20 11.64 -22.34
C PHE A 386 -39.84 13.03 -21.84
N TYR A 387 -39.68 13.98 -22.75
CA TYR A 387 -39.41 15.38 -22.44
C TYR A 387 -40.24 16.30 -23.34
N LYS A 388 -40.47 17.52 -22.86
CA LYS A 388 -41.18 18.56 -23.60
C LYS A 388 -40.86 19.93 -23.01
N ASP A 389 -40.63 20.92 -23.87
CA ASP A 389 -40.38 22.31 -23.49
C ASP A 389 -39.21 22.41 -22.46
N GLY A 390 -38.23 21.50 -22.54
CA GLY A 390 -37.09 21.42 -21.62
C GLY A 390 -37.34 20.77 -20.24
N GLU A 391 -38.50 20.13 -20.00
CA GLU A 391 -38.81 19.41 -18.74
C GLU A 391 -39.13 17.91 -18.98
N LEU A 392 -38.98 17.04 -17.97
CA LEU A 392 -39.44 15.64 -18.10
C LEU A 392 -40.96 15.60 -18.11
N SER A 393 -41.51 14.77 -18.99
CA SER A 393 -42.95 14.64 -19.23
C SER A 393 -43.40 13.18 -19.16
N VAL A 394 -44.72 13.00 -19.15
CA VAL A 394 -45.36 11.70 -19.38
C VAL A 394 -45.64 11.53 -20.87
N ASP A 395 -45.77 10.29 -21.33
CA ASP A 395 -46.36 9.99 -22.65
C ASP A 395 -47.81 10.51 -22.67
N ASP A 396 -48.05 11.52 -23.51
CA ASP A 396 -49.35 12.16 -23.69
C ASP A 396 -50.02 11.79 -25.03
N GLY A 397 -49.43 10.86 -25.78
CA GLY A 397 -49.94 10.40 -27.07
C GLY A 397 -49.66 11.31 -28.26
N GLY A 398 -48.78 12.33 -28.15
CA GLY A 398 -48.22 12.97 -29.34
C GLY A 398 -47.63 14.38 -29.23
N SER A 399 -47.52 14.98 -28.04
CA SER A 399 -46.84 16.28 -27.86
C SER A 399 -45.57 16.22 -26.99
N SER A 400 -45.35 15.12 -26.26
CA SER A 400 -44.06 14.80 -25.63
C SER A 400 -43.11 14.09 -26.60
N HIS A 401 -41.82 14.41 -26.54
CA HIS A 401 -40.76 13.74 -27.28
C HIS A 401 -40.21 12.53 -26.50
N LEU A 402 -39.95 11.40 -27.17
CA LEU A 402 -39.24 10.27 -26.57
C LEU A 402 -37.76 10.64 -26.39
N GLY A 403 -37.30 10.71 -25.15
CA GLY A 403 -35.89 11.01 -24.85
C GLY A 403 -34.98 9.78 -24.88
N GLY A 404 -35.55 8.59 -24.67
CA GLY A 404 -34.85 7.31 -24.68
C GLY A 404 -35.32 6.41 -23.54
N THR A 405 -34.42 5.64 -22.94
CA THR A 405 -34.73 4.76 -21.80
C THR A 405 -33.97 5.12 -20.53
N TRP A 406 -34.54 4.88 -19.35
CA TRP A 406 -33.90 5.13 -18.06
C TRP A 406 -34.12 3.99 -17.06
N LYS A 407 -33.25 3.92 -16.05
CA LYS A 407 -33.27 2.92 -14.96
C LYS A 407 -32.64 3.52 -13.70
N GLY A 408 -33.25 3.30 -12.53
CA GLY A 408 -32.64 3.69 -11.26
C GLY A 408 -33.61 4.00 -10.12
N ASP A 409 -33.06 4.55 -9.05
CA ASP A 409 -33.77 5.03 -7.86
C ASP A 409 -33.31 6.45 -7.45
N ASP A 410 -33.55 6.83 -6.19
CA ASP A 410 -33.08 8.10 -5.64
C ASP A 410 -31.56 8.23 -5.71
N LYS A 411 -30.80 7.14 -5.55
CA LYS A 411 -29.36 7.18 -5.29
C LYS A 411 -28.51 6.98 -6.53
N LEU A 412 -28.91 6.08 -7.42
CA LEU A 412 -28.29 5.88 -8.72
C LEU A 412 -29.37 5.89 -9.80
N SER A 413 -29.25 6.82 -10.75
CA SER A 413 -30.12 6.87 -11.93
C SER A 413 -29.29 6.95 -13.20
N PHE A 414 -29.74 6.24 -14.24
CA PHE A 414 -29.07 6.18 -15.53
C PHE A 414 -30.08 6.44 -16.65
N TYR A 415 -29.81 7.46 -17.46
CA TYR A 415 -30.60 7.87 -18.61
C TYR A 415 -29.81 7.63 -19.90
N THR A 416 -30.38 6.85 -20.79
CA THR A 416 -29.93 6.69 -22.17
C THR A 416 -30.65 7.72 -23.04
N VAL A 417 -29.95 8.33 -24.00
CA VAL A 417 -30.45 9.48 -24.77
C VAL A 417 -30.45 9.17 -26.26
N ASP A 418 -31.64 9.19 -26.84
CA ASP A 418 -31.87 8.95 -28.27
C ASP A 418 -31.29 10.07 -29.11
N GLU A 419 -30.83 9.75 -30.32
CA GLU A 419 -30.29 10.75 -31.25
C GLU A 419 -29.17 11.65 -30.66
N ALA A 420 -28.42 11.12 -29.67
CA ALA A 420 -27.22 11.72 -29.08
C ALA A 420 -25.99 10.82 -29.26
N GLY A 421 -24.82 11.43 -29.51
CA GLY A 421 -23.49 10.82 -29.49
C GLY A 421 -22.68 11.28 -28.27
N HIS A 422 -21.35 11.22 -28.34
CA HIS A 422 -20.38 11.52 -27.26
C HIS A 422 -20.41 12.96 -26.74
N PHE A 423 -21.04 13.87 -27.48
CA PHE A 423 -21.30 15.25 -27.04
C PHE A 423 -22.80 15.39 -26.81
N SER A 424 -23.36 14.54 -25.96
CA SER A 424 -24.81 14.44 -25.74
C SER A 424 -25.51 15.80 -25.54
N PRO A 425 -24.98 16.76 -24.75
CA PRO A 425 -25.60 18.07 -24.57
C PRO A 425 -25.59 18.94 -25.83
N MET A 426 -24.62 18.75 -26.72
CA MET A 426 -24.60 19.41 -28.04
C MET A 426 -25.58 18.76 -29.02
N ASN A 427 -25.78 17.44 -28.93
CA ASN A 427 -26.66 16.70 -29.83
C ASN A 427 -28.14 16.81 -29.46
N GLN A 428 -28.46 16.77 -28.16
CA GLN A 428 -29.83 16.79 -27.62
C GLN A 428 -29.97 17.79 -26.44
N PRO A 429 -29.71 19.09 -26.65
CA PRO A 429 -29.64 20.08 -25.57
C PRO A 429 -30.93 20.16 -24.74
N GLU A 430 -32.11 20.08 -25.36
CA GLU A 430 -33.40 20.10 -24.66
C GLU A 430 -33.61 18.84 -23.78
N ALA A 431 -33.36 17.65 -24.34
CA ALA A 431 -33.57 16.38 -23.65
C ALA A 431 -32.60 16.22 -22.46
N ILE A 432 -31.35 16.64 -22.64
CA ILE A 432 -30.32 16.67 -21.58
C ILE A 432 -30.67 17.72 -20.52
N GLY A 433 -31.14 18.90 -20.94
CA GLY A 433 -31.60 19.97 -20.05
C GLY A 433 -32.73 19.51 -19.14
N ALA A 434 -33.70 18.74 -19.66
CA ALA A 434 -34.80 18.16 -18.90
C ALA A 434 -34.32 17.21 -17.79
N VAL A 435 -33.42 16.28 -18.11
CA VAL A 435 -32.87 15.31 -17.13
C VAL A 435 -32.04 16.03 -16.07
N SER A 436 -31.12 16.91 -16.47
CA SER A 436 -30.21 17.61 -15.55
C SER A 436 -30.95 18.59 -14.64
N THR A 437 -31.84 19.42 -15.18
CA THR A 437 -32.54 20.47 -14.41
C THR A 437 -33.41 19.87 -13.31
N GLN A 438 -34.18 18.82 -13.63
CA GLN A 438 -35.12 18.24 -12.69
C GLN A 438 -34.46 17.48 -11.54
N LYS A 439 -33.32 16.83 -11.77
CA LYS A 439 -32.54 16.18 -10.70
C LYS A 439 -31.75 17.17 -9.84
N CYS A 440 -31.36 18.34 -10.37
CA CYS A 440 -30.81 19.43 -9.55
C CYS A 440 -31.89 20.09 -8.66
N HIS A 441 -33.12 20.26 -9.14
CA HIS A 441 -34.13 21.08 -8.46
C HIS A 441 -34.84 20.46 -7.25
N GLY A 442 -34.49 19.25 -6.78
CA GLY A 442 -35.21 18.73 -5.61
C GLY A 442 -34.77 17.45 -4.92
N CYS A 443 -34.44 17.63 -3.63
CA CYS A 443 -34.90 16.78 -2.51
C CYS A 443 -36.45 16.56 -2.46
N ALA A 444 -37.21 17.08 -3.42
CA ALA A 444 -38.66 16.92 -3.55
C ALA A 444 -39.09 15.70 -4.41
N CYS A 445 -38.15 14.91 -4.94
CA CYS A 445 -38.46 13.80 -5.86
C CYS A 445 -39.29 12.65 -5.26
N SER A 446 -39.53 12.61 -3.94
CA SER A 446 -40.38 11.58 -3.33
C SER A 446 -41.84 11.59 -3.78
N HIS A 447 -42.33 12.64 -4.47
CA HIS A 447 -43.75 12.75 -4.87
C HIS A 447 -44.06 12.46 -6.35
N HIS A 448 -43.14 12.69 -7.29
CA HIS A 448 -43.43 12.51 -8.72
C HIS A 448 -43.19 11.07 -9.19
N GLU A 449 -42.11 10.43 -8.72
CA GLU A 449 -41.80 9.02 -9.03
C GLU A 449 -42.89 8.06 -8.48
N ARG A 450 -43.58 8.45 -7.38
CA ARG A 450 -44.77 7.74 -6.87
C ARG A 450 -45.96 7.74 -7.84
N ASN A 451 -46.11 8.75 -8.69
CA ASN A 451 -47.20 8.82 -9.66
C ASN A 451 -46.91 7.97 -10.90
N LEU A 452 -45.66 7.93 -11.38
CA LEU A 452 -45.25 7.05 -12.49
C LEU A 452 -45.41 5.56 -12.16
N MET A 453 -45.24 5.17 -10.88
CA MET A 453 -45.51 3.79 -10.43
C MET A 453 -47.01 3.46 -10.21
N SER A 454 -47.93 4.42 -10.35
CA SER A 454 -49.32 4.27 -9.89
C SER A 454 -50.33 3.77 -10.95
N SER A 455 -49.89 3.52 -12.19
CA SER A 455 -50.78 3.17 -13.32
C SER A 455 -51.10 1.67 -13.48
N ALA A 456 -50.63 0.81 -12.57
CA ALA A 456 -51.00 -0.62 -12.56
C ALA A 456 -52.33 -0.85 -11.80
N PRO A 457 -53.31 -1.60 -12.37
CA PRO A 457 -54.62 -1.77 -11.74
C PRO A 457 -54.57 -2.64 -10.48
N PRO A 458 -55.45 -2.40 -9.49
CA PRO A 458 -55.38 -3.08 -8.20
C PRO A 458 -55.89 -4.53 -8.26
N THR A 459 -55.01 -5.50 -8.05
CA THR A 459 -55.39 -6.90 -7.83
C THR A 459 -55.35 -7.25 -6.34
N SER A 460 -56.42 -7.89 -5.85
CA SER A 460 -56.65 -8.20 -4.43
C SER A 460 -55.69 -9.26 -3.83
N PRO A 461 -55.51 -9.28 -2.49
CA PRO A 461 -54.54 -10.14 -1.83
C PRO A 461 -55.07 -11.56 -1.54
N ALA A 462 -54.31 -12.59 -1.95
CA ALA A 462 -54.48 -13.98 -1.51
C ALA A 462 -53.22 -14.82 -1.84
N PRO A 463 -52.97 -15.96 -1.16
CA PRO A 463 -52.81 -16.06 0.29
C PRO A 463 -51.47 -16.73 0.68
N LEU A 464 -51.08 -16.62 1.95
CA LEU A 464 -49.95 -17.36 2.53
C LEU A 464 -50.16 -18.88 2.42
N LEU A 465 -49.31 -19.58 1.66
CA LEU A 465 -49.22 -21.04 1.66
C LEU A 465 -48.02 -21.52 2.49
N ARG A 466 -48.26 -22.54 3.34
CA ARG A 466 -47.35 -23.06 4.36
C ARG A 466 -46.88 -24.48 4.00
N TYR A 467 -45.56 -24.71 4.10
CA TYR A 467 -44.89 -26.00 4.42
C TYR A 467 -45.05 -27.14 3.38
N PRO A 468 -44.06 -28.08 3.26
CA PRO A 468 -43.64 -28.99 4.33
C PRO A 468 -42.13 -29.02 4.65
N THR A 469 -41.83 -29.63 5.80
CA THR A 469 -40.50 -29.84 6.37
C THR A 469 -40.04 -31.31 6.23
N LEU A 470 -38.71 -31.52 6.33
CA LEU A 470 -38.02 -32.78 6.73
C LEU A 470 -37.96 -33.93 5.68
N PRO A 471 -37.00 -34.89 5.77
CA PRO A 471 -36.24 -35.25 6.97
C PRO A 471 -34.70 -35.37 6.91
N ASP A 472 -34.15 -35.33 8.13
CA ASP A 472 -32.85 -35.83 8.56
C ASP A 472 -32.60 -37.31 8.16
N ARG A 473 -31.35 -37.62 7.80
CA ARG A 473 -30.78 -38.97 7.92
C ARG A 473 -29.25 -38.91 8.09
N SER A 474 -28.80 -39.43 9.22
CA SER A 474 -27.39 -39.66 9.55
C SER A 474 -27.04 -41.17 9.48
N VAL A 475 -25.74 -41.47 9.62
CA VAL A 475 -25.11 -42.77 9.97
C VAL A 475 -24.64 -43.70 8.81
N ASN A 476 -23.31 -43.70 8.63
CA ASN A 476 -22.34 -44.79 8.30
C ASN A 476 -22.56 -45.77 7.12
N ASN A 477 -21.57 -45.86 6.21
CA ASN A 477 -20.50 -46.89 6.34
C ASN A 477 -19.32 -46.71 5.35
N ALA A 478 -18.22 -47.39 5.67
CA ALA A 478 -16.85 -47.24 5.15
C ALA A 478 -16.52 -47.96 3.81
N GLU A 479 -15.31 -47.66 3.30
CA GLU A 479 -14.44 -48.48 2.40
C GLU A 479 -14.87 -48.69 0.91
N SER A 480 -13.98 -48.87 -0.09
CA SER A 480 -12.53 -48.56 -0.25
C SER A 480 -12.06 -48.82 -1.72
N TRP A 481 -10.90 -48.27 -2.13
CA TRP A 481 -10.12 -48.55 -3.37
C TRP A 481 -10.74 -48.13 -4.74
N THR A 482 -10.03 -47.85 -5.84
CA THR A 482 -8.59 -47.91 -6.23
C THR A 482 -8.23 -46.72 -7.15
N MET A 483 -6.99 -46.23 -7.10
CA MET A 483 -6.34 -45.50 -8.22
C MET A 483 -5.44 -46.44 -9.00
N LEU A 484 -5.29 -46.24 -10.31
CA LEU A 484 -4.35 -46.98 -11.17
C LEU A 484 -3.40 -46.02 -11.91
N GLU A 485 -2.20 -46.52 -12.16
CA GLU A 485 -0.99 -45.76 -12.46
C GLU A 485 -0.79 -45.48 -13.96
N HIS A 486 -0.01 -44.46 -14.30
CA HIS A 486 0.98 -44.59 -15.39
C HIS A 486 2.26 -43.79 -15.12
N THR A 487 3.36 -44.36 -15.58
CA THR A 487 4.77 -44.07 -15.23
C THR A 487 5.42 -42.96 -16.05
N PRO A 488 6.53 -42.40 -15.55
CA PRO A 488 7.75 -42.31 -16.38
C PRO A 488 9.01 -42.83 -15.67
N SER A 489 10.04 -43.15 -16.48
CA SER A 489 11.23 -43.92 -16.08
C SER A 489 12.47 -43.09 -15.69
N SER A 490 13.03 -43.40 -14.52
CA SER A 490 14.46 -43.48 -14.17
C SER A 490 15.49 -42.46 -14.71
N ALA A 491 16.12 -41.73 -13.77
CA ALA A 491 17.59 -41.65 -13.65
C ALA A 491 18.01 -41.38 -12.18
N SER A 492 19.10 -42.03 -11.73
CA SER A 492 19.68 -42.06 -10.36
C SER A 492 20.14 -40.67 -9.84
N ALA A 493 19.91 -40.24 -8.58
CA ALA A 493 20.35 -40.73 -7.25
C ALA A 493 21.66 -40.02 -6.76
N ALA A 494 21.96 -39.84 -5.47
CA ALA A 494 21.37 -40.41 -4.24
C ALA A 494 21.47 -39.49 -3.01
N SER A 495 20.67 -39.76 -1.98
CA SER A 495 20.91 -39.33 -0.59
C SER A 495 20.37 -40.44 0.34
N PRO A 496 21.17 -40.98 1.28
CA PRO A 496 20.73 -42.09 2.14
C PRO A 496 20.18 -41.63 3.50
N GLN A 497 19.12 -42.30 3.94
CA GLN A 497 18.54 -42.32 5.29
C GLN A 497 18.18 -43.79 5.62
N PRO A 498 17.91 -44.16 6.89
CA PRO A 498 18.71 -45.20 7.55
C PRO A 498 18.08 -46.60 7.60
N GLY A 499 18.94 -47.61 7.80
CA GLY A 499 18.55 -48.99 8.14
C GLY A 499 18.95 -49.36 9.58
N THR A 500 18.12 -50.13 10.26
CA THR A 500 18.27 -50.47 11.69
C THR A 500 18.96 -51.82 11.95
N SER A 501 19.62 -51.87 13.11
CA SER A 501 19.93 -53.05 13.95
C SER A 501 21.16 -53.92 13.61
N GLY A 502 21.96 -54.18 14.66
CA GLY A 502 22.68 -55.44 14.83
C GLY A 502 24.21 -55.42 14.77
N LEU A 503 24.87 -55.03 15.89
CA LEU A 503 25.90 -55.80 16.63
C LEU A 503 26.93 -54.91 17.34
N TYR A 504 27.41 -55.38 18.49
CA TYR A 504 28.41 -54.72 19.32
C TYR A 504 29.83 -54.81 18.74
N SER A 505 30.66 -53.84 19.13
CA SER A 505 32.12 -53.97 19.26
C SER A 505 32.97 -54.01 17.97
N SER A 506 33.39 -52.83 17.51
CA SER A 506 34.74 -52.62 16.97
C SER A 506 35.24 -51.21 17.33
N ASP A 507 36.48 -51.15 17.82
CA ASP A 507 37.23 -49.98 18.32
C ASP A 507 36.95 -48.61 17.65
N PRO A 508 36.71 -47.52 18.41
CA PRO A 508 36.65 -46.16 17.84
C PRO A 508 38.06 -45.67 17.48
N GLY A 509 38.46 -45.92 16.23
CA GLY A 509 39.73 -45.50 15.65
C GLY A 509 39.86 -43.98 15.44
N SER A 510 40.02 -43.25 16.55
CA SER A 510 40.47 -41.85 16.64
C SER A 510 39.67 -40.78 15.86
N ASP A 511 38.37 -40.65 16.15
CA ASP A 511 37.75 -39.31 16.10
C ASP A 511 38.55 -38.41 17.04
N SER A 512 39.11 -37.30 16.54
CA SER A 512 39.93 -36.44 17.39
C SER A 512 39.08 -35.75 18.47
N GLN A 513 39.18 -36.22 19.71
CA GLN A 513 38.46 -35.66 20.86
C GLN A 513 39.29 -34.55 21.54
N LEU A 514 38.62 -33.54 22.06
CA LEU A 514 39.17 -32.58 23.03
C LEU A 514 38.42 -32.66 24.36
N CYS A 515 39.09 -32.23 25.43
CA CYS A 515 38.47 -32.12 26.75
C CYS A 515 38.69 -30.74 27.39
N ILE A 516 37.64 -30.17 27.98
CA ILE A 516 37.71 -28.95 28.80
C ILE A 516 37.38 -29.32 30.25
N PHE A 517 38.24 -28.99 31.19
CA PHE A 517 37.97 -29.08 32.63
C PHE A 517 37.60 -27.69 33.15
N ALA A 518 36.52 -27.60 33.94
CA ALA A 518 36.05 -26.36 34.57
C ALA A 518 35.99 -26.51 36.10
N GLU A 519 36.39 -25.48 36.86
CA GLU A 519 36.09 -25.38 38.29
C GLU A 519 34.57 -25.33 38.52
N LEU A 520 33.87 -24.56 37.68
CA LEU A 520 32.41 -24.49 37.63
C LEU A 520 31.92 -24.40 36.17
N LEU A 521 30.97 -25.27 35.80
CA LEU A 521 30.28 -25.24 34.52
C LEU A 521 28.84 -24.77 34.71
N ILE A 522 28.45 -23.69 34.03
CA ILE A 522 27.07 -23.20 34.01
C ILE A 522 26.46 -23.67 32.67
N PRO A 523 25.50 -24.61 32.66
CA PRO A 523 25.08 -25.29 31.42
C PRO A 523 24.23 -24.43 30.48
N GLY A 524 23.84 -23.21 30.89
CA GLY A 524 22.91 -22.30 30.22
C GLY A 524 21.51 -22.33 30.82
N ARG A 525 21.00 -23.53 31.16
CA ARG A 525 19.75 -23.74 31.90
C ARG A 525 19.91 -24.89 32.90
N GLY A 526 19.48 -24.67 34.14
CA GLY A 526 19.65 -25.60 35.25
C GLY A 526 20.89 -25.33 36.11
N GLU A 527 21.11 -26.18 37.12
CA GLU A 527 22.12 -25.97 38.16
C GLU A 527 23.57 -26.02 37.64
N PRO A 528 24.46 -25.13 38.10
CA PRO A 528 25.89 -25.20 37.83
C PRO A 528 26.54 -26.49 38.37
N ILE A 529 27.48 -27.06 37.59
CA ILE A 529 28.18 -28.31 37.91
C ILE A 529 29.62 -27.99 38.36
N PRO A 530 30.00 -28.25 39.62
CA PRO A 530 31.36 -28.05 40.10
C PRO A 530 32.30 -29.17 39.65
N ASN A 531 33.58 -28.87 39.45
CA ASN A 531 34.63 -29.81 39.01
C ASN A 531 34.20 -30.62 37.78
N ALA A 532 33.68 -29.93 36.77
CA ALA A 532 33.08 -30.53 35.59
C ALA A 532 34.12 -30.78 34.48
N ALA A 533 33.77 -31.68 33.56
CA ALA A 533 34.44 -31.88 32.29
C ALA A 533 33.44 -31.82 31.12
N VAL A 534 33.90 -31.32 29.98
CA VAL A 534 33.21 -31.34 28.69
C VAL A 534 34.07 -32.10 27.70
N GLY A 535 33.53 -33.14 27.08
CA GLY A 535 34.13 -33.84 25.95
C GLY A 535 33.59 -33.27 24.63
N ILE A 536 34.43 -33.18 23.60
CA ILE A 536 34.10 -32.56 22.31
C ILE A 536 34.68 -33.40 21.17
N SER A 537 33.87 -33.72 20.16
CA SER A 537 34.37 -34.19 18.86
C SER A 537 34.83 -32.98 18.03
N VAL A 538 36.10 -32.95 17.62
CA VAL A 538 36.66 -31.85 16.81
C VAL A 538 36.14 -31.91 15.37
N GLU A 539 35.92 -33.11 14.85
CA GLU A 539 35.48 -33.32 13.47
C GLU A 539 34.02 -32.90 13.27
N ASP A 540 33.13 -33.35 14.15
CA ASP A 540 31.71 -33.00 14.13
C ASP A 540 31.43 -31.60 14.70
N GLY A 541 32.32 -31.07 15.54
CA GLY A 541 32.11 -29.83 16.28
C GLY A 541 31.11 -29.91 17.44
N ILE A 542 30.76 -31.14 17.89
CA ILE A 542 29.70 -31.37 18.90
C ILE A 542 30.24 -31.81 20.26
N ILE A 543 29.47 -31.53 21.31
CA ILE A 543 29.72 -31.97 22.68
C ILE A 543 29.38 -33.46 22.82
N THR A 544 30.35 -34.27 23.26
CA THR A 544 30.23 -35.72 23.45
C THR A 544 30.03 -36.13 24.91
N TYR A 545 30.43 -35.30 25.87
CA TYR A 545 30.25 -35.54 27.31
C TYR A 545 30.03 -34.22 28.07
N ILE A 546 29.18 -34.27 29.10
CA ILE A 546 29.07 -33.25 30.16
C ILE A 546 28.84 -33.97 31.49
N GLY A 547 29.59 -33.59 32.52
CA GLY A 547 29.39 -34.11 33.88
C GLY A 547 30.59 -33.87 34.79
N PRO A 548 30.57 -34.39 36.03
CA PRO A 548 31.71 -34.34 36.94
C PRO A 548 32.95 -35.01 36.32
N GLN A 549 34.14 -34.46 36.57
CA GLN A 549 35.41 -35.04 36.08
C GLN A 549 35.57 -36.51 36.53
N ALA A 550 35.16 -36.84 37.75
CA ALA A 550 35.24 -38.18 38.31
C ALA A 550 34.36 -39.25 37.61
N GLN A 551 33.42 -38.84 36.76
CA GLN A 551 32.51 -39.75 36.02
C GLN A 551 32.86 -39.83 34.53
N MET A 552 33.93 -39.16 34.11
CA MET A 552 34.33 -39.05 32.71
C MET A 552 34.87 -40.37 32.13
N HIS A 553 34.43 -40.72 30.91
CA HIS A 553 34.85 -41.92 30.19
C HIS A 553 36.37 -41.99 29.97
N GLN A 554 36.95 -43.20 30.02
CA GLN A 554 38.39 -43.41 29.99
C GLN A 554 39.09 -42.79 28.76
N ALA A 555 38.44 -42.80 27.59
CA ALA A 555 38.99 -42.21 26.36
C ALA A 555 39.23 -40.68 26.44
N LEU A 556 38.44 -39.95 27.22
CA LEU A 556 38.60 -38.49 27.38
C LEU A 556 39.74 -38.12 28.35
N TRP A 557 40.21 -39.04 29.20
CA TRP A 557 41.34 -38.79 30.10
C TRP A 557 42.68 -38.65 29.36
N THR A 558 42.77 -39.21 28.16
CA THR A 558 43.95 -39.12 27.27
C THR A 558 43.82 -38.04 26.19
N ALA A 559 42.67 -37.37 26.09
CA ALA A 559 42.45 -36.30 25.12
C ALA A 559 43.24 -35.02 25.49
N PRO A 560 43.65 -34.19 24.51
CA PRO A 560 44.25 -32.89 24.79
C PRO A 560 43.29 -32.02 25.61
N ARG A 561 43.82 -31.46 26.71
CA ARG A 561 43.01 -30.82 27.77
C ARG A 561 43.27 -29.33 27.88
N THR A 562 42.20 -28.54 27.93
CA THR A 562 42.22 -27.16 28.43
C THR A 562 41.59 -27.11 29.82
N CYS A 563 42.19 -26.37 30.74
CA CYS A 563 41.60 -26.11 32.06
C CYS A 563 41.17 -24.65 32.13
N VAL A 564 39.96 -24.40 32.62
CA VAL A 564 39.37 -23.07 32.81
C VAL A 564 38.69 -22.99 34.17
N ARG A 565 38.35 -21.79 34.64
CA ARG A 565 37.66 -21.60 35.92
C ARG A 565 36.15 -21.69 35.74
N TYR A 566 35.56 -20.76 35.01
CA TYR A 566 34.12 -20.71 34.77
C TYR A 566 33.83 -20.94 33.29
N LEU A 567 33.06 -21.99 32.97
CA LEU A 567 32.68 -22.38 31.60
C LEU A 567 31.17 -22.23 31.41
N LEU A 568 30.74 -21.65 30.28
CA LEU A 568 29.33 -21.49 29.91
C LEU A 568 29.13 -21.55 28.38
N PRO A 569 27.88 -21.73 27.88
CA PRO A 569 27.60 -21.63 26.45
C PRO A 569 28.04 -20.28 25.91
N GLY A 570 28.38 -20.24 24.62
CA GLY A 570 28.60 -18.98 23.93
C GLY A 570 27.35 -18.11 23.95
N LEU A 571 27.53 -16.81 24.15
CA LEU A 571 26.43 -15.87 24.30
C LEU A 571 25.71 -15.61 22.98
N TRP A 572 24.47 -15.15 23.12
CA TRP A 572 23.56 -14.78 22.06
C TRP A 572 23.11 -13.33 22.21
N ASP A 573 23.20 -12.56 21.13
CA ASP A 573 22.52 -11.28 20.99
C ASP A 573 21.39 -11.45 19.99
N CYS A 574 20.14 -11.44 20.47
CA CYS A 574 18.97 -11.67 19.64
C CYS A 574 18.35 -10.39 19.04
N HIS A 575 19.03 -9.23 19.13
CA HIS A 575 18.64 -8.02 18.41
C HIS A 575 19.88 -7.14 18.18
N THR A 576 20.46 -7.26 17.00
CA THR A 576 21.54 -6.38 16.51
C THR A 576 21.35 -6.13 15.03
N HIS A 577 21.99 -5.10 14.49
CA HIS A 577 21.96 -4.75 13.07
C HIS A 577 23.40 -4.58 12.59
N PHE A 578 23.89 -5.46 11.73
CA PHE A 578 25.21 -5.23 11.12
C PHE A 578 25.06 -4.29 9.91
N ALA A 579 24.67 -3.04 10.17
CA ALA A 579 24.25 -2.10 9.12
C ALA A 579 25.43 -1.56 8.29
N GLY A 580 26.66 -1.64 8.79
CA GLY A 580 27.88 -1.29 8.05
C GLY A 580 28.20 0.22 7.98
N THR A 581 27.44 1.08 8.66
CA THR A 581 27.65 2.54 8.65
C THR A 581 28.42 3.04 9.88
N LEU A 582 29.18 4.12 9.70
CA LEU A 582 29.88 4.80 10.81
C LEU A 582 28.94 5.72 11.62
N VAL A 583 27.86 6.19 10.99
CA VAL A 583 26.78 6.97 11.60
C VAL A 583 25.47 6.26 11.30
N VAL A 584 24.65 6.02 12.33
CA VAL A 584 23.33 5.40 12.20
C VAL A 584 22.36 6.46 11.70
N ASP A 585 21.97 6.33 10.43
CA ASP A 585 21.08 7.26 9.73
C ASP A 585 20.41 6.54 8.55
N PHE A 586 19.09 6.65 8.41
CA PHE A 586 18.32 5.85 7.46
C PHE A 586 18.66 6.14 5.97
N PRO A 587 18.84 7.41 5.54
CA PRO A 587 19.44 7.75 4.24
C PRO A 587 20.73 7.00 3.93
N ASN A 588 21.67 6.93 4.87
CA ASN A 588 22.96 6.27 4.65
C ASN A 588 22.81 4.77 4.35
N PHE A 589 21.81 4.08 4.90
CA PHE A 589 21.55 2.66 4.63
C PHE A 589 21.14 2.38 3.18
N ILE A 590 20.49 3.33 2.50
CA ILE A 590 20.01 3.16 1.12
C ILE A 590 20.87 3.89 0.08
N GLN A 591 21.59 4.94 0.48
CA GLN A 591 22.53 5.66 -0.39
C GLN A 591 23.90 4.96 -0.50
N THR A 592 24.35 4.27 0.55
CA THR A 592 25.64 3.56 0.54
C THR A 592 25.57 2.27 -0.26
N HIS A 593 26.56 2.02 -1.12
CA HIS A 593 26.62 0.79 -1.91
C HIS A 593 26.78 -0.47 -1.01
N PRO A 594 26.00 -1.54 -1.20
CA PRO A 594 26.02 -2.70 -0.28
C PRO A 594 27.38 -3.39 -0.12
N ALA A 595 28.25 -3.35 -1.13
CA ALA A 595 29.62 -3.88 -1.00
C ALA A 595 30.46 -3.13 0.06
N THR A 596 30.25 -1.82 0.22
CA THR A 596 30.90 -1.00 1.26
C THR A 596 30.38 -1.37 2.64
N LEU A 597 29.05 -1.54 2.77
CA LEU A 597 28.41 -1.95 4.02
C LEU A 597 28.89 -3.36 4.43
N GLY A 598 28.83 -4.33 3.52
CA GLY A 598 29.29 -5.70 3.75
C GLY A 598 30.77 -5.81 4.14
N ALA A 599 31.63 -4.94 3.59
CA ALA A 599 33.04 -4.88 4.01
C ALA A 599 33.21 -4.38 5.46
N ALA A 600 32.41 -3.39 5.88
CA ALA A 600 32.44 -2.88 7.25
C ALA A 600 31.88 -3.90 8.28
N VAL A 601 30.89 -4.70 7.89
CA VAL A 601 30.28 -5.76 8.72
C VAL A 601 31.30 -6.76 9.27
N VAL A 602 32.32 -7.12 8.48
CA VAL A 602 33.35 -8.12 8.86
C VAL A 602 34.03 -7.74 10.19
N ARG A 603 34.26 -6.46 10.45
CA ARG A 603 34.85 -6.00 11.72
C ARG A 603 33.87 -6.17 12.89
N GLY A 604 32.59 -5.87 12.69
CA GLY A 604 31.55 -6.06 13.69
C GLY A 604 31.35 -7.55 14.04
N PHE A 605 31.41 -8.44 13.04
CA PHE A 605 31.38 -9.89 13.24
C PHE A 605 32.55 -10.37 14.12
N HIS A 606 33.78 -9.95 13.81
CA HIS A 606 34.96 -10.28 14.62
C HIS A 606 34.82 -9.77 16.06
N ASP A 607 34.52 -8.48 16.26
CA ASP A 607 34.51 -7.88 17.60
C ASP A 607 33.38 -8.44 18.48
N THR A 608 32.23 -8.77 17.88
CA THR A 608 31.13 -9.48 18.56
C THR A 608 31.56 -10.88 19.02
N LEU A 609 32.21 -11.67 18.14
CA LEU A 609 32.72 -13.00 18.49
C LEU A 609 33.77 -12.95 19.60
N MET A 610 34.66 -11.96 19.57
CA MET A 610 35.72 -11.79 20.57
C MET A 610 35.22 -11.31 21.95
N ALA A 611 34.01 -10.74 21.99
CA ALA A 611 33.24 -10.48 23.21
C ALA A 611 32.45 -11.70 23.73
N GLY A 612 32.64 -12.88 23.12
CA GLY A 612 32.04 -14.15 23.55
C GLY A 612 30.64 -14.44 22.99
N PHE A 613 30.15 -13.59 22.08
CA PHE A 613 28.88 -13.80 21.39
C PHE A 613 29.10 -14.70 20.18
N THR A 614 28.81 -15.99 20.36
CA THR A 614 29.01 -17.01 19.31
C THR A 614 27.87 -17.05 18.30
N SER A 615 26.72 -16.46 18.61
CA SER A 615 25.53 -16.45 17.75
C SER A 615 24.76 -15.13 17.87
N VAL A 616 24.11 -14.71 16.78
CA VAL A 616 23.35 -13.45 16.72
C VAL A 616 22.08 -13.59 15.89
N ARG A 617 21.01 -12.87 16.27
CA ARG A 617 19.79 -12.68 15.46
C ARG A 617 19.83 -11.25 14.91
N ASP A 618 20.28 -11.13 13.66
CA ASP A 618 20.36 -9.84 12.96
C ASP A 618 18.96 -9.39 12.52
N MET A 619 18.61 -8.13 12.80
CA MET A 619 17.25 -7.61 12.73
C MET A 619 16.97 -6.66 11.57
N GLY A 620 17.87 -6.54 10.61
CA GLY A 620 17.71 -5.62 9.48
C GLY A 620 19.06 -5.13 9.00
N SER A 621 19.70 -5.87 8.09
CA SER A 621 20.96 -5.50 7.46
C SER A 621 21.31 -6.40 6.26
N TYR A 622 22.58 -6.38 5.83
CA TYR A 622 23.15 -7.34 4.88
C TYR A 622 23.89 -8.51 5.56
N ALA A 623 23.77 -8.68 6.88
CA ALA A 623 24.40 -9.80 7.60
C ALA A 623 23.95 -11.16 7.05
N THR A 624 22.71 -11.25 6.56
CA THR A 624 22.14 -12.48 5.96
C THR A 624 22.90 -12.88 4.69
N GLU A 625 23.30 -11.91 3.86
CA GLU A 625 24.12 -12.12 2.66
C GLU A 625 25.60 -12.44 2.99
N VAL A 626 26.12 -11.94 4.11
CA VAL A 626 27.52 -12.15 4.54
C VAL A 626 27.68 -13.46 5.32
N ALA A 627 26.63 -13.94 5.99
CA ALA A 627 26.64 -15.16 6.82
C ALA A 627 27.25 -16.41 6.14
N PRO A 628 26.99 -16.71 4.84
CA PRO A 628 27.60 -17.86 4.17
C PRO A 628 29.14 -17.84 4.14
N LEU A 629 29.77 -16.66 4.22
CA LEU A 629 31.23 -16.53 4.31
C LEU A 629 31.77 -16.92 5.70
N VAL A 630 30.96 -16.76 6.74
CA VAL A 630 31.28 -17.25 8.09
C VAL A 630 31.10 -18.78 8.13
N ASP A 631 30.01 -19.29 7.57
CA ASP A 631 29.70 -20.73 7.55
C ASP A 631 30.73 -21.52 6.72
N ALA A 632 31.20 -20.95 5.61
CA ALA A 632 32.28 -21.50 4.79
C ALA A 632 33.70 -21.32 5.38
N GLY A 633 33.85 -20.65 6.53
CA GLY A 633 35.16 -20.40 7.14
C GLY A 633 36.07 -19.46 6.33
N VAL A 634 35.50 -18.52 5.56
CA VAL A 634 36.24 -17.49 4.83
C VAL A 634 36.54 -16.29 5.74
N ILE A 635 35.61 -15.93 6.63
CA ILE A 635 35.76 -14.86 7.63
C ILE A 635 35.36 -15.34 9.03
N LEU A 636 35.86 -14.66 10.06
CA LEU A 636 35.44 -14.90 11.45
C LEU A 636 34.17 -14.12 11.79
N GLY A 637 33.28 -14.76 12.54
CA GLY A 637 32.06 -14.14 13.05
C GLY A 637 31.18 -15.11 13.84
N PRO A 638 30.13 -14.61 14.52
CA PRO A 638 29.09 -15.43 15.13
C PRO A 638 28.33 -16.26 14.09
N ASN A 639 27.55 -17.25 14.53
CA ASN A 639 26.49 -17.84 13.70
C ASN A 639 25.38 -16.78 13.51
N VAL A 640 24.98 -16.49 12.27
CA VAL A 640 24.05 -15.38 11.97
C VAL A 640 22.67 -15.93 11.60
N PHE A 641 21.65 -15.57 12.39
CA PHE A 641 20.25 -15.93 12.19
C PHE A 641 19.46 -14.68 11.77
N GLY A 642 19.78 -14.13 10.60
CA GLY A 642 19.26 -12.84 10.14
C GLY A 642 17.79 -12.84 9.72
N ALA A 643 17.17 -11.66 9.82
CA ALA A 643 15.83 -11.35 9.34
C ALA A 643 15.78 -10.89 7.87
N GLY A 644 16.93 -10.68 7.23
CA GLY A 644 17.02 -9.89 6.01
C GLY A 644 16.83 -8.41 6.33
N ALA A 645 15.80 -7.78 5.76
CA ALA A 645 15.39 -6.42 6.08
C ALA A 645 14.48 -6.35 7.31
N ALA A 646 14.47 -5.21 8.01
CA ALA A 646 13.32 -4.83 8.83
C ALA A 646 12.19 -4.34 7.92
N ILE A 647 10.97 -4.86 8.12
CA ILE A 647 9.80 -4.50 7.32
C ILE A 647 8.96 -3.45 8.07
N GLY A 648 8.74 -2.29 7.44
CA GLY A 648 7.93 -1.19 7.98
C GLY A 648 6.94 -0.64 6.96
N ILE A 649 6.03 0.22 7.44
CA ILE A 649 5.04 0.92 6.63
C ILE A 649 5.62 2.22 6.07
N THR A 650 5.13 2.72 4.94
CA THR A 650 5.49 4.05 4.42
C THR A 650 5.12 5.14 5.44
N GLY A 651 6.01 6.11 5.63
CA GLY A 651 5.95 7.11 6.71
C GLY A 651 6.29 6.58 8.11
N GLY A 652 6.66 5.29 8.24
CA GLY A 652 6.96 4.63 9.51
C GLY A 652 8.42 4.64 9.93
N SER A 653 8.77 3.90 10.99
CA SER A 653 10.12 3.96 11.59
C SER A 653 11.22 3.27 10.77
N CYS A 654 10.88 2.60 9.66
CA CYS A 654 11.86 2.09 8.68
C CYS A 654 12.02 2.98 7.44
N ASP A 655 11.18 4.01 7.30
CA ASP A 655 11.16 4.85 6.12
C ASP A 655 12.23 5.96 6.24
N ALA A 656 13.08 6.08 5.22
CA ALA A 656 14.09 7.14 5.10
C ALA A 656 13.46 8.49 4.70
N CYS A 657 12.46 8.95 5.48
CA CYS A 657 11.55 10.08 5.20
C CYS A 657 12.21 11.44 4.93
N THR A 658 13.52 11.57 5.10
CA THR A 658 14.31 12.77 4.76
C THR A 658 14.78 12.78 3.29
N LEU A 659 14.49 11.72 2.54
CA LEU A 659 14.74 11.60 1.10
C LEU A 659 13.42 11.57 0.30
N PRO A 660 13.46 11.88 -1.02
CA PRO A 660 12.29 11.76 -1.89
C PRO A 660 11.69 10.35 -1.88
N GLY A 661 10.35 10.26 -1.72
CA GLY A 661 9.66 8.98 -1.53
C GLY A 661 9.77 8.01 -2.71
N ASP A 662 9.88 8.53 -3.94
CA ASP A 662 10.16 7.74 -5.14
C ASP A 662 11.55 7.09 -5.10
N PHE A 663 12.58 7.83 -4.68
CA PHE A 663 13.91 7.29 -4.45
C PHE A 663 13.90 6.24 -3.33
N VAL A 664 13.24 6.52 -2.21
CA VAL A 664 13.12 5.56 -1.10
C VAL A 664 12.42 4.29 -1.56
N MET A 665 11.25 4.39 -2.21
CA MET A 665 10.50 3.22 -2.68
C MET A 665 11.23 2.46 -3.80
N SER A 666 12.10 3.11 -4.60
CA SER A 666 12.96 2.41 -5.56
C SER A 666 14.01 1.49 -4.92
N ARG A 667 14.34 1.70 -3.63
CA ARG A 667 15.36 0.97 -2.85
C ARG A 667 14.78 0.09 -1.75
N GLN A 668 13.71 0.54 -1.10
CA GLN A 668 13.06 -0.14 0.03
C GLN A 668 11.74 -0.82 -0.37
N GLY A 669 11.09 -0.42 -1.46
CA GLY A 669 9.78 -0.96 -1.84
C GLY A 669 9.84 -2.41 -2.34
N THR A 670 8.69 -3.10 -2.27
CA THR A 670 8.59 -4.52 -2.64
C THR A 670 8.42 -4.78 -4.15
N SER A 671 8.22 -3.74 -4.97
CA SER A 671 7.87 -3.83 -6.39
C SER A 671 8.90 -4.60 -7.22
N PRO A 672 8.49 -5.54 -8.10
CA PRO A 672 9.41 -6.26 -9.00
C PRO A 672 10.24 -5.37 -9.92
N ASN A 673 9.78 -4.14 -10.17
CA ASN A 673 10.44 -3.16 -11.03
C ASN A 673 11.61 -2.43 -10.33
N ASN A 674 11.77 -2.60 -9.01
CA ASN A 674 12.85 -2.00 -8.24
C ASN A 674 14.21 -2.64 -8.54
N GLN A 675 15.29 -1.89 -8.33
CA GLN A 675 16.65 -2.44 -8.42
C GLN A 675 16.93 -3.27 -7.15
N TRP A 676 16.96 -4.61 -7.32
CA TRP A 676 17.10 -5.61 -6.25
C TRP A 676 15.92 -5.60 -5.24
N PRO A 677 14.71 -5.99 -5.67
CA PRO A 677 13.50 -5.83 -4.88
C PRO A 677 13.54 -6.63 -3.57
N GLY A 678 13.33 -5.93 -2.45
CA GLY A 678 13.37 -6.49 -1.10
C GLY A 678 14.78 -6.79 -0.55
N VAL A 679 15.86 -6.42 -1.26
CA VAL A 679 17.26 -6.64 -0.85
C VAL A 679 17.88 -5.34 -0.36
N SER A 680 17.51 -4.97 0.86
CA SER A 680 17.93 -3.74 1.56
C SER A 680 18.06 -4.02 3.07
N THR A 681 18.70 -3.12 3.81
CA THR A 681 18.66 -3.09 5.29
C THR A 681 17.21 -2.94 5.81
N LEU A 682 16.38 -2.21 5.07
CA LEU A 682 15.01 -1.82 5.41
C LEU A 682 14.10 -1.98 4.19
N VAL A 683 12.86 -2.42 4.39
CA VAL A 683 11.85 -2.60 3.34
C VAL A 683 10.54 -1.96 3.75
N ASN A 684 9.96 -1.17 2.84
CA ASN A 684 8.63 -0.58 3.00
C ASN A 684 7.60 -1.43 2.25
N ALA A 685 6.47 -1.69 2.88
CA ALA A 685 5.39 -2.51 2.33
C ALA A 685 4.03 -2.06 2.89
N ASP A 686 3.13 -1.62 2.00
CA ASP A 686 1.81 -1.08 2.36
C ASP A 686 0.68 -1.97 1.84
N GLY A 687 -0.26 -2.36 2.70
CA GLY A 687 -1.33 -3.29 2.33
C GLY A 687 -0.91 -4.76 2.32
N ILE A 688 -1.93 -5.63 2.24
CA ILE A 688 -1.79 -7.08 2.49
C ILE A 688 -0.82 -7.75 1.52
N ASP A 689 -0.89 -7.46 0.22
CA ASP A 689 -0.13 -8.20 -0.79
C ASP A 689 1.35 -7.78 -0.83
N GLU A 690 1.64 -6.49 -0.61
CA GLU A 690 3.00 -5.98 -0.38
C GLU A 690 3.60 -6.60 0.88
N CYS A 691 2.85 -6.63 1.99
CA CYS A 691 3.26 -7.29 3.23
C CYS A 691 3.66 -8.76 2.98
N ARG A 692 2.83 -9.53 2.26
CA ARG A 692 3.17 -10.91 1.89
C ARG A 692 4.43 -10.98 1.04
N ARG A 693 4.57 -10.09 0.06
CA ARG A 693 5.72 -10.02 -0.85
C ARG A 693 7.03 -9.69 -0.11
N ALA A 694 7.01 -8.73 0.81
CA ALA A 694 8.15 -8.36 1.64
C ALA A 694 8.71 -9.55 2.43
N VAL A 695 7.85 -10.29 3.12
CA VAL A 695 8.21 -11.48 3.90
C VAL A 695 8.82 -12.57 3.01
N ARG A 696 8.19 -12.85 1.86
CA ARG A 696 8.70 -13.83 0.88
C ARG A 696 10.06 -13.42 0.31
N GLN A 697 10.30 -12.12 0.08
CA GLN A 697 11.60 -11.60 -0.36
C GLN A 697 12.68 -11.81 0.72
N GLN A 698 12.37 -11.63 2.01
CA GLN A 698 13.34 -11.91 3.09
C GLN A 698 13.64 -13.41 3.21
N ILE A 699 12.62 -14.26 3.10
CA ILE A 699 12.80 -15.72 3.08
C ILE A 699 13.66 -16.16 1.89
N ARG A 700 13.49 -15.54 0.71
CA ARG A 700 14.33 -15.77 -0.48
C ARG A 700 15.80 -15.39 -0.24
N ARG A 701 16.09 -14.37 0.58
CA ARG A 701 17.45 -13.98 1.00
C ARG A 701 18.09 -14.99 1.97
N GLY A 702 17.33 -15.96 2.49
CA GLY A 702 17.80 -16.95 3.45
C GLY A 702 17.39 -16.67 4.91
N ALA A 703 16.53 -15.68 5.15
CA ALA A 703 16.15 -15.24 6.48
C ALA A 703 15.63 -16.39 7.38
N LYS A 704 16.10 -16.39 8.63
CA LYS A 704 15.81 -17.39 9.67
C LYS A 704 14.73 -16.92 10.65
N CYS A 705 14.48 -15.62 10.71
CA CYS A 705 13.31 -15.01 11.35
C CYS A 705 12.78 -13.89 10.44
N ILE A 706 11.75 -13.17 10.87
CA ILE A 706 11.22 -11.98 10.19
C ILE A 706 11.11 -10.84 11.20
N LYS A 707 11.55 -9.64 10.81
CA LYS A 707 11.40 -8.40 11.60
C LYS A 707 10.29 -7.55 11.04
N ILE A 708 9.37 -7.13 11.90
CA ILE A 708 8.30 -6.15 11.60
C ILE A 708 8.47 -4.93 12.52
N VAL A 709 8.09 -3.75 12.03
CA VAL A 709 8.00 -2.50 12.79
C VAL A 709 6.54 -2.08 12.89
N ALA A 710 5.98 -2.15 14.11
CA ALA A 710 4.55 -1.97 14.38
C ALA A 710 4.23 -0.79 15.31
N THR A 711 5.21 0.06 15.60
CA THR A 711 5.07 1.38 16.23
C THR A 711 6.06 2.35 15.62
N GLY A 712 5.90 3.64 15.89
CA GLY A 712 6.97 4.60 15.63
C GLY A 712 8.21 4.36 16.48
N GLY A 713 9.32 4.95 16.04
CA GLY A 713 10.62 4.83 16.71
C GLY A 713 10.98 6.00 17.61
N ILE A 714 12.01 5.80 18.44
CA ILE A 714 12.61 6.87 19.24
C ILE A 714 13.48 7.77 18.36
N LEU A 715 14.27 7.18 17.45
CA LEU A 715 15.24 7.90 16.60
C LEU A 715 14.62 8.55 15.36
N SER A 716 13.52 7.99 14.85
CA SER A 716 12.74 8.51 13.73
C SER A 716 12.14 9.90 14.05
N THR A 717 11.99 10.73 13.03
CA THR A 717 11.60 12.15 13.16
C THR A 717 10.16 12.45 12.76
N THR A 718 9.52 11.56 12.00
CA THR A 718 8.20 11.73 11.37
C THR A 718 7.04 11.06 12.12
N ASP A 719 7.32 10.07 12.95
CA ASP A 719 6.33 9.28 13.70
C ASP A 719 6.43 9.48 15.23
N ASP A 720 5.71 8.70 16.03
CA ASP A 720 5.81 8.69 17.51
C ASP A 720 5.80 7.26 18.06
N PRO A 721 6.63 6.92 19.06
CA PRO A 721 6.68 5.57 19.64
C PRO A 721 5.40 5.12 20.33
N GLN A 722 4.49 6.02 20.71
CA GLN A 722 3.18 5.65 21.25
C GLN A 722 2.18 5.22 20.16
N TYR A 723 2.37 5.67 18.92
CA TYR A 723 1.46 5.36 17.83
C TYR A 723 1.80 4.02 17.17
N ARG A 724 0.75 3.26 16.90
CA ARG A 724 0.79 1.97 16.21
C ARG A 724 1.02 2.19 14.71
N GLN A 725 1.81 1.32 14.11
CA GLN A 725 1.96 1.14 12.67
C GLN A 725 1.31 -0.20 12.25
N TYR A 726 0.87 -0.30 10.99
CA TYR A 726 0.07 -1.40 10.41
C TYR A 726 -1.33 -1.65 10.99
N SER A 727 -2.30 -1.94 10.11
CA SER A 727 -3.60 -2.48 10.48
C SER A 727 -3.51 -3.92 10.99
N ASP A 728 -4.60 -4.43 11.59
CA ASP A 728 -4.62 -5.84 12.04
C ASP A 728 -4.47 -6.80 10.86
N LYS A 729 -5.04 -6.47 9.68
CA LYS A 729 -4.99 -7.33 8.50
C LYS A 729 -3.56 -7.48 7.97
N GLU A 730 -2.79 -6.39 7.96
CA GLU A 730 -1.39 -6.39 7.51
C GLU A 730 -0.49 -7.14 8.49
N LEU A 731 -0.63 -6.91 9.80
CA LEU A 731 0.13 -7.67 10.80
C LEU A 731 -0.14 -9.19 10.70
N HIS A 732 -1.41 -9.60 10.52
CA HIS A 732 -1.74 -11.01 10.30
C HIS A 732 -1.21 -11.55 8.97
N ALA A 733 -1.11 -10.73 7.91
CA ALA A 733 -0.51 -11.13 6.64
C ALA A 733 1.00 -11.35 6.76
N LEU A 734 1.72 -10.40 7.38
CA LEU A 734 3.16 -10.49 7.66
C LEU A 734 3.49 -11.72 8.51
N VAL A 735 2.80 -11.87 9.65
CA VAL A 735 3.02 -12.98 10.58
C VAL A 735 2.61 -14.32 9.95
N GLY A 736 1.48 -14.36 9.24
CA GLY A 736 0.97 -15.56 8.58
C GLY A 736 1.96 -16.12 7.54
N GLU A 737 2.50 -15.29 6.67
CA GLU A 737 3.49 -15.74 5.65
C GLU A 737 4.81 -16.22 6.27
N ALA A 738 5.24 -15.61 7.37
CA ALA A 738 6.42 -16.08 8.11
C ALA A 738 6.16 -17.48 8.69
N HIS A 739 4.99 -17.69 9.30
CA HIS A 739 4.59 -18.98 9.88
C HIS A 739 4.40 -20.08 8.84
N LEU A 740 3.90 -19.76 7.63
CA LEU A 740 3.82 -20.72 6.51
C LEU A 740 5.18 -21.32 6.13
N GLN A 741 6.28 -20.65 6.47
CA GLN A 741 7.66 -21.11 6.22
C GLN A 741 8.41 -21.41 7.53
N GLY A 742 7.71 -21.54 8.65
CA GLY A 742 8.28 -21.88 9.95
C GLY A 742 9.26 -20.84 10.52
N ARG A 743 9.15 -19.57 10.12
CA ARG A 743 9.97 -18.47 10.66
C ARG A 743 9.28 -17.87 11.88
N ALA A 744 10.03 -17.67 12.97
CA ALA A 744 9.61 -16.84 14.08
C ALA A 744 9.57 -15.35 13.68
N VAL A 745 8.72 -14.57 14.34
CA VAL A 745 8.51 -13.16 14.04
C VAL A 745 8.85 -12.27 15.23
N ALA A 746 9.77 -11.35 15.01
CA ALA A 746 10.17 -10.30 15.94
C ALA A 746 9.47 -8.99 15.58
N ILE A 747 8.79 -8.35 16.53
CA ILE A 747 8.05 -7.11 16.27
C ILE A 747 8.59 -5.98 17.17
N HIS A 748 9.11 -4.93 16.54
CA HIS A 748 9.37 -3.65 17.21
C HIS A 748 8.04 -3.04 17.62
N ALA A 749 7.86 -2.85 18.93
CA ALA A 749 6.70 -2.18 19.49
C ALA A 749 7.06 -1.46 20.79
N HIS A 750 7.03 -0.13 20.76
CA HIS A 750 7.14 0.70 21.96
C HIS A 750 5.78 0.86 22.66
N GLY A 751 4.83 1.57 22.03
CA GLY A 751 3.52 1.90 22.60
C GLY A 751 2.59 0.69 22.79
N LYS A 752 1.80 0.72 23.87
CA LYS A 752 0.91 -0.39 24.29
C LYS A 752 -0.03 -0.87 23.18
N LEU A 753 -0.59 0.02 22.35
CA LEU A 753 -1.47 -0.36 21.24
C LEU A 753 -0.77 -1.24 20.20
N GLY A 754 0.50 -0.93 19.88
CA GLY A 754 1.32 -1.74 18.98
C GLY A 754 1.73 -3.07 19.63
N ILE A 755 2.13 -3.05 20.91
CA ILE A 755 2.47 -4.27 21.67
C ILE A 755 1.29 -5.25 21.67
N MET A 756 0.10 -4.79 22.03
CA MET A 756 -1.09 -5.63 22.12
C MET A 756 -1.51 -6.17 20.74
N ALA A 757 -1.37 -5.37 19.67
CA ALA A 757 -1.62 -5.81 18.31
C ALA A 757 -0.60 -6.89 17.86
N ALA A 758 0.68 -6.69 18.13
CA ALA A 758 1.76 -7.62 17.82
C ALA A 758 1.58 -8.99 18.50
N ILE A 759 1.25 -9.01 19.80
CA ILE A 759 0.98 -10.25 20.54
C ILE A 759 -0.26 -10.97 19.97
N ARG A 760 -1.32 -10.22 19.62
CA ARG A 760 -2.55 -10.78 19.04
C ARG A 760 -2.32 -11.39 17.65
N ALA A 761 -1.53 -10.72 16.81
CA ALA A 761 -1.19 -11.17 15.46
C ALA A 761 -0.30 -12.43 15.44
N GLY A 762 0.44 -12.70 16.53
CA GLY A 762 1.26 -13.90 16.70
C GLY A 762 2.78 -13.66 16.73
N ALA A 763 3.23 -12.49 17.21
CA ALA A 763 4.65 -12.24 17.47
C ALA A 763 5.26 -13.35 18.36
N HIS A 764 6.50 -13.74 18.06
CA HIS A 764 7.31 -14.61 18.93
C HIS A 764 8.10 -13.79 19.94
N THR A 765 8.57 -12.61 19.53
CA THR A 765 9.25 -11.64 20.39
C THR A 765 8.70 -10.24 20.22
N ILE A 766 8.54 -9.53 21.33
CA ILE A 766 8.36 -8.09 21.36
C ILE A 766 9.71 -7.46 21.62
N GLU A 767 10.12 -6.57 20.72
CA GLU A 767 11.37 -5.84 20.81
C GLU A 767 11.13 -4.46 21.45
N HIS A 768 12.05 -4.03 22.31
CA HIS A 768 11.98 -2.84 23.18
C HIS A 768 10.88 -2.92 24.25
N GLY A 769 9.61 -3.06 23.87
CA GLY A 769 8.49 -3.24 24.81
C GLY A 769 8.29 -2.09 25.81
N SER A 770 8.62 -0.85 25.41
CA SER A 770 8.76 0.29 26.34
C SER A 770 7.54 0.64 27.19
N TYR A 771 6.34 0.26 26.75
CA TYR A 771 5.08 0.49 27.46
C TYR A 771 4.34 -0.82 27.77
N ILE A 772 5.08 -1.91 28.05
CA ILE A 772 4.51 -3.13 28.64
C ILE A 772 4.03 -2.81 30.06
N ASP A 773 2.74 -3.02 30.31
CA ASP A 773 2.12 -2.99 31.62
C ASP A 773 1.68 -4.40 32.06
N ASP A 774 0.96 -4.48 33.19
CA ASP A 774 0.49 -5.75 33.75
C ASP A 774 -0.39 -6.54 32.75
N GLU A 775 -1.26 -5.88 31.97
CA GLU A 775 -2.13 -6.52 30.96
C GLU A 775 -1.30 -7.08 29.80
N ALA A 776 -0.36 -6.28 29.27
CA ALA A 776 0.50 -6.72 28.18
C ALA A 776 1.41 -7.89 28.61
N ALA A 777 1.99 -7.82 29.81
CA ALA A 777 2.85 -8.87 30.36
C ALA A 777 2.07 -10.19 30.58
N GLU A 778 0.85 -10.12 31.13
CA GLU A 778 -0.01 -11.29 31.30
C GLU A 778 -0.38 -11.93 29.95
N LEU A 779 -0.67 -11.12 28.93
CA LEU A 779 -0.94 -11.64 27.59
C LEU A 779 0.31 -12.24 26.93
N MET A 780 1.50 -11.67 27.15
CA MET A 780 2.77 -12.25 26.69
C MET A 780 3.03 -13.62 27.31
N VAL A 781 2.83 -13.78 28.62
CA VAL A 781 2.91 -15.09 29.30
C VAL A 781 1.88 -16.06 28.73
N ALA A 782 0.61 -15.66 28.62
CA ALA A 782 -0.47 -16.52 28.11
C ALA A 782 -0.29 -16.94 26.64
N ARG A 783 0.49 -16.20 25.85
CA ARG A 783 0.81 -16.49 24.45
C ARG A 783 2.25 -16.99 24.22
N ASN A 784 3.04 -17.18 25.28
CA ASN A 784 4.46 -17.56 25.22
C ASN A 784 5.32 -16.62 24.34
N VAL A 785 5.02 -15.32 24.38
CA VAL A 785 5.79 -14.28 23.66
C VAL A 785 6.90 -13.79 24.58
N SER A 786 8.14 -13.77 24.07
CA SER A 786 9.29 -13.31 24.87
C SER A 786 9.51 -11.80 24.71
N LEU A 787 10.06 -11.16 25.75
CA LEU A 787 10.55 -9.78 25.68
C LEU A 787 12.04 -9.79 25.33
N VAL A 788 12.42 -8.94 24.38
CA VAL A 788 13.81 -8.56 24.08
C VAL A 788 13.93 -7.06 24.33
N ALA A 789 14.44 -6.71 25.51
CA ALA A 789 14.30 -5.36 26.03
C ALA A 789 15.20 -4.31 25.36
N THR A 790 16.38 -4.67 24.86
CA THR A 790 17.35 -3.75 24.23
C THR A 790 17.62 -2.49 25.07
N ARG A 791 17.87 -2.67 26.37
CA ARG A 791 18.12 -1.54 27.28
C ARG A 791 19.38 -0.76 26.89
N THR A 792 20.34 -1.43 26.28
CA THR A 792 21.61 -0.86 25.80
C THR A 792 21.43 0.38 24.93
N VAL A 793 20.56 0.36 23.91
CA VAL A 793 20.36 1.54 23.04
C VAL A 793 19.70 2.71 23.77
N ILE A 794 18.83 2.45 24.75
CA ILE A 794 18.19 3.48 25.57
C ILE A 794 19.22 4.17 26.48
N GLU A 795 20.06 3.38 27.15
CA GLU A 795 21.11 3.89 28.05
C GLU A 795 22.22 4.62 27.30
N ALA A 796 22.60 4.14 26.11
CA ALA A 796 23.52 4.86 25.23
C ALA A 796 22.91 6.18 24.73
N GLY A 797 21.63 6.19 24.39
CA GLY A 797 20.89 7.39 24.00
C GLY A 797 20.81 8.44 25.11
N LEU A 798 20.56 8.01 26.36
CA LEU A 798 20.55 8.91 27.53
C LEU A 798 21.92 9.53 27.83
N LYS A 799 23.02 8.80 27.61
CA LYS A 799 24.39 9.34 27.79
C LYS A 799 24.77 10.37 26.73
N ASN A 800 24.16 10.28 25.56
CA ASN A 800 24.55 11.03 24.37
C ASN A 800 23.43 11.97 23.87
N LEU A 801 22.57 12.47 24.77
CA LEU A 801 21.44 13.35 24.41
C LEU A 801 21.86 14.58 23.60
N ASP A 802 23.04 15.14 23.88
CA ASP A 802 23.58 16.33 23.18
C ASP A 802 23.96 16.07 21.71
N SER A 803 24.10 14.80 21.29
CA SER A 803 24.32 14.44 19.87
C SER A 803 23.01 14.16 19.11
N LEU A 804 21.88 14.14 19.81
CA LEU A 804 20.55 13.93 19.21
C LEU A 804 19.89 15.26 18.87
N ASN A 805 19.06 15.26 17.81
CA ASN A 805 18.21 16.42 17.54
C ASN A 805 17.20 16.63 18.70
N PRO A 806 16.77 17.87 19.01
CA PRO A 806 15.95 18.12 20.20
C PRO A 806 14.62 17.34 20.27
N PRO A 807 13.87 17.12 19.17
CA PRO A 807 12.74 16.18 19.15
C PRO A 807 13.10 14.75 19.60
N THR A 808 14.12 14.14 19.00
CA THR A 808 14.59 12.78 19.34
C THR A 808 15.11 12.70 20.77
N ALA A 809 15.83 13.72 21.25
CA ALA A 809 16.28 13.79 22.65
C ALA A 809 15.09 13.79 23.64
N ARG A 810 14.01 14.52 23.34
CA ARG A 810 12.78 14.50 24.16
C ARG A 810 12.09 13.13 24.13
N LYS A 811 11.98 12.49 22.96
CA LYS A 811 11.46 11.11 22.84
C LYS A 811 12.26 10.15 23.72
N MET A 812 13.59 10.22 23.65
CA MET A 812 14.51 9.38 24.43
C MET A 812 14.26 9.51 25.94
N VAL A 813 14.26 10.74 26.47
CA VAL A 813 14.01 11.00 27.90
C VAL A 813 12.64 10.50 28.35
N ASN A 814 11.59 10.77 27.57
CA ASN A 814 10.22 10.38 27.90
C ASN A 814 10.04 8.86 27.95
N VAL A 815 10.66 8.13 27.02
CA VAL A 815 10.53 6.67 26.89
C VAL A 815 11.41 5.92 27.89
N ALA A 816 12.57 6.48 28.27
CA ALA A 816 13.58 5.72 29.00
C ALA A 816 13.15 5.24 30.40
N GLU A 817 12.42 6.04 31.17
CA GLU A 817 11.95 5.60 32.49
C GLU A 817 10.78 4.60 32.37
N GLN A 818 9.86 4.82 31.42
CA GLN A 818 8.77 3.88 31.14
C GLN A 818 9.31 2.50 30.73
N HIS A 819 10.30 2.47 29.84
CA HIS A 819 10.98 1.25 29.42
C HIS A 819 11.62 0.51 30.59
N ARG A 820 12.22 1.23 31.55
CA ARG A 820 12.82 0.63 32.75
C ARG A 820 11.77 -0.05 33.63
N GLN A 821 10.62 0.59 33.80
CA GLN A 821 9.49 0.06 34.58
C GLN A 821 8.79 -1.11 33.86
N ALA A 822 8.68 -1.04 32.53
CA ALA A 822 8.13 -2.08 31.68
C ALA A 822 8.98 -3.36 31.72
N TYR A 823 10.31 -3.24 31.63
CA TYR A 823 11.22 -4.39 31.74
C TYR A 823 11.13 -5.06 33.12
N ALA A 824 11.15 -4.27 34.21
CA ALA A 824 10.96 -4.80 35.56
C ALA A 824 9.59 -5.44 35.77
N THR A 825 8.54 -4.93 35.11
CA THR A 825 7.19 -5.50 35.12
C THR A 825 7.13 -6.85 34.39
N ALA A 826 7.74 -6.94 33.20
CA ALA A 826 7.84 -8.19 32.45
C ALA A 826 8.55 -9.28 33.27
N VAL A 827 9.70 -8.95 33.89
CA VAL A 827 10.43 -9.85 34.80
C VAL A 827 9.54 -10.29 35.98
N ARG A 828 8.93 -9.35 36.70
CA ARG A 828 8.05 -9.61 37.86
C ARG A 828 6.85 -10.51 37.50
N LYS A 829 6.30 -10.38 36.30
CA LYS A 829 5.15 -11.16 35.80
C LYS A 829 5.55 -12.53 35.24
N GLY A 830 6.84 -12.84 35.13
CA GLY A 830 7.32 -14.10 34.56
C GLY A 830 7.27 -14.16 33.04
N VAL A 831 7.27 -13.01 32.34
CA VAL A 831 7.50 -12.97 30.88
C VAL A 831 8.88 -13.53 30.60
N LYS A 832 8.98 -14.44 29.61
CA LYS A 832 10.26 -14.99 29.20
C LYS A 832 11.15 -13.88 28.62
N ILE A 833 12.34 -13.71 29.16
CA ILE A 833 13.32 -12.71 28.70
C ILE A 833 14.36 -13.39 27.81
N ALA A 834 14.64 -12.77 26.67
CA ALA A 834 15.77 -13.05 25.81
C ALA A 834 16.61 -11.78 25.62
N LEU A 835 17.90 -11.94 25.39
CA LEU A 835 18.86 -10.84 25.43
C LEU A 835 19.18 -10.31 24.03
N GLY A 836 19.03 -9.00 23.81
CA GLY A 836 19.46 -8.33 22.59
C GLY A 836 19.72 -6.84 22.86
N THR A 837 20.56 -6.18 22.07
CA THR A 837 21.14 -4.87 22.44
C THR A 837 20.67 -3.67 21.61
N ASP A 838 20.19 -3.93 20.38
CA ASP A 838 19.98 -2.94 19.31
C ASP A 838 21.28 -2.17 18.94
N ILE A 839 22.42 -2.85 18.99
CA ILE A 839 23.70 -2.36 18.45
C ILE A 839 23.64 -2.37 16.92
N CYS A 840 23.89 -1.21 16.31
CA CYS A 840 23.78 -0.96 14.87
C CYS A 840 25.04 -0.35 14.20
N GLY A 841 25.87 0.37 14.97
CA GLY A 841 26.96 1.17 14.43
C GLY A 841 28.27 0.42 14.22
N SER A 842 28.92 0.63 13.08
CA SER A 842 30.26 0.11 12.78
C SER A 842 31.41 1.02 13.28
N ASN A 843 31.11 2.15 13.94
CA ASN A 843 32.14 3.00 14.54
C ASN A 843 32.56 2.47 15.93
N PRO A 844 33.80 1.96 16.09
CA PRO A 844 34.24 1.28 17.32
C PRO A 844 34.40 2.21 18.53
N THR A 845 34.35 3.53 18.36
CA THR A 845 34.45 4.48 19.49
C THR A 845 33.14 4.74 20.21
N THR A 846 32.00 4.35 19.63
CA THR A 846 30.66 4.63 20.15
C THR A 846 30.24 3.70 21.28
N ASP A 847 29.26 4.11 22.11
CA ASP A 847 28.68 3.24 23.15
C ASP A 847 27.91 2.05 22.57
N THR A 848 27.33 2.20 21.38
CA THR A 848 26.63 1.16 20.62
C THR A 848 27.52 0.50 19.57
N ALA A 849 28.79 0.25 19.89
CA ALA A 849 29.73 -0.46 19.03
C ALA A 849 29.64 -1.98 19.23
N HIS A 850 29.75 -2.75 18.16
CA HIS A 850 29.89 -4.21 18.21
C HIS A 850 31.05 -4.63 19.13
N GLY A 851 30.84 -5.70 19.89
CA GLY A 851 31.72 -6.13 20.97
C GLY A 851 31.34 -5.58 22.35
N LYS A 852 30.52 -4.51 22.46
CA LYS A 852 29.99 -4.02 23.74
C LYS A 852 28.71 -4.76 24.22
N ASN A 853 28.30 -5.81 23.50
CA ASN A 853 26.99 -6.45 23.62
C ASN A 853 26.67 -6.99 25.04
N GLY A 854 27.68 -7.43 25.80
CA GLY A 854 27.48 -8.05 27.11
C GLY A 854 27.01 -7.12 28.23
N VAL A 855 26.93 -5.81 28.00
CA VAL A 855 26.34 -4.87 28.98
C VAL A 855 24.83 -5.13 29.19
N GLU A 856 24.13 -5.72 28.23
CA GLU A 856 22.70 -6.05 28.36
C GLU A 856 22.43 -7.08 29.48
N LEU A 857 23.40 -7.96 29.83
CA LEU A 857 23.26 -8.88 30.97
C LEU A 857 23.19 -8.11 32.29
N VAL A 858 23.92 -6.99 32.40
CA VAL A 858 23.86 -6.10 33.56
C VAL A 858 22.48 -5.47 33.68
N TYR A 859 21.92 -4.98 32.57
CA TYR A 859 20.57 -4.39 32.55
C TYR A 859 19.47 -5.41 32.86
N ALA A 860 19.64 -6.66 32.41
CA ALA A 860 18.72 -7.75 32.74
C ALA A 860 18.70 -8.06 34.26
N VAL A 861 19.87 -8.03 34.93
CA VAL A 861 19.94 -8.15 36.40
C VAL A 861 19.35 -6.93 37.09
N GLN A 862 19.60 -5.71 36.59
CA GLN A 862 18.99 -4.48 37.12
C GLN A 862 17.45 -4.44 36.97
N ALA A 863 16.89 -5.12 35.96
CA ALA A 863 15.45 -5.32 35.80
C ALA A 863 14.86 -6.37 36.76
N GLY A 864 15.71 -7.14 37.46
CA GLY A 864 15.30 -8.07 38.53
C GLY A 864 15.59 -9.55 38.25
N LEU A 865 16.27 -9.91 37.16
CA LEU A 865 16.75 -11.28 36.99
C LEU A 865 17.92 -11.58 37.93
N THR A 866 18.04 -12.82 38.39
CA THR A 866 19.28 -13.30 38.99
C THR A 866 20.38 -13.42 37.92
N PRO A 867 21.68 -13.39 38.29
CA PRO A 867 22.78 -13.59 37.35
C PRO A 867 22.66 -14.88 36.51
N LEU A 868 22.18 -15.98 37.11
CA LEU A 868 21.94 -17.23 36.39
C LEU A 868 20.82 -17.10 35.35
N GLN A 869 19.71 -16.44 35.70
CA GLN A 869 18.62 -16.16 34.75
C GLN A 869 19.04 -15.17 33.65
N ALA A 870 19.94 -14.22 33.93
CA ALA A 870 20.50 -13.32 32.91
C ALA A 870 21.43 -14.07 31.93
N ILE A 871 22.19 -15.07 32.40
CA ILE A 871 22.95 -15.98 31.54
C ILE A 871 22.01 -16.86 30.70
N GLU A 872 20.91 -17.38 31.28
CA GLU A 872 19.89 -18.13 30.53
C GLU A 872 19.21 -17.27 29.45
N ALA A 873 18.87 -16.01 29.79
CA ALA A 873 18.38 -14.99 28.87
C ALA A 873 19.37 -14.72 27.73
N GLY A 874 20.67 -14.67 28.04
CA GLY A 874 21.79 -14.48 27.10
C GLY A 874 22.26 -15.73 26.36
N THR A 875 21.60 -16.89 26.53
CA THR A 875 22.00 -18.16 25.89
C THR A 875 20.79 -18.88 25.27
N ILE A 876 20.22 -19.88 25.95
CA ILE A 876 19.16 -20.73 25.38
C ILE A 876 17.85 -19.98 25.14
N ASN A 877 17.47 -19.01 25.99
CA ASN A 877 16.23 -18.26 25.75
C ASN A 877 16.32 -17.46 24.45
N SER A 878 17.47 -16.85 24.16
CA SER A 878 17.75 -16.18 22.89
C SER A 878 17.73 -17.14 21.70
N ALA A 879 18.31 -18.34 21.81
CA ALA A 879 18.23 -19.35 20.75
C ALA A 879 16.78 -19.82 20.49
N GLU A 880 15.97 -19.94 21.53
CA GLU A 880 14.54 -20.30 21.48
C GLU A 880 13.64 -19.20 20.86
N THR A 881 14.14 -17.95 20.69
CA THR A 881 13.40 -16.88 19.98
C THR A 881 13.21 -17.15 18.48
N LEU A 882 13.97 -18.10 17.92
CA LEU A 882 13.86 -18.54 16.53
C LEU A 882 12.72 -19.55 16.29
N GLY A 883 12.05 -20.01 17.35
CA GLY A 883 10.89 -20.90 17.26
C GLY A 883 11.23 -22.20 16.51
N PRO A 884 10.54 -22.54 15.40
CA PRO A 884 10.85 -23.74 14.61
C PRO A 884 12.25 -23.76 13.99
N GLN A 885 12.96 -22.61 13.92
CA GLN A 885 14.34 -22.51 13.43
C GLN A 885 15.40 -22.60 14.55
N THR A 886 15.02 -22.86 15.80
CA THR A 886 15.98 -22.94 16.93
C THR A 886 17.05 -24.02 16.71
N PRO A 887 18.34 -23.67 16.65
CA PRO A 887 19.43 -24.61 16.48
C PRO A 887 19.77 -25.32 17.80
N LYS A 888 20.59 -26.38 17.72
CA LYS A 888 21.19 -27.05 18.89
C LYS A 888 22.38 -26.26 19.47
N LYS A 889 22.11 -25.02 19.89
CA LYS A 889 23.10 -24.05 20.41
C LYS A 889 22.54 -23.32 21.64
N GLY A 890 23.41 -22.69 22.43
CA GLY A 890 23.02 -21.96 23.65
C GLY A 890 22.87 -22.83 24.90
N LEU A 891 23.22 -24.12 24.84
CA LEU A 891 23.40 -24.99 26.01
C LEU A 891 24.69 -25.78 25.86
N ILE A 892 25.37 -26.08 26.97
CA ILE A 892 26.38 -27.14 27.00
C ILE A 892 25.64 -28.45 27.23
N LYS A 893 25.44 -29.25 26.17
CA LYS A 893 24.62 -30.46 26.20
C LYS A 893 25.13 -31.49 25.18
N VAL A 894 25.07 -32.78 25.51
CA VAL A 894 25.51 -33.85 24.59
C VAL A 894 24.73 -33.79 23.27
N GLY A 895 25.43 -33.89 22.15
CA GLY A 895 24.88 -33.83 20.79
C GLY A 895 24.44 -32.45 20.34
N TRP A 896 24.93 -31.39 21.00
CA TRP A 896 24.78 -29.97 20.64
C TRP A 896 26.14 -29.39 20.28
N ASP A 897 26.15 -28.26 19.57
CA ASP A 897 27.37 -27.68 19.03
C ASP A 897 28.25 -27.11 20.15
N ALA A 898 29.57 -27.29 20.03
CA ALA A 898 30.56 -26.81 20.99
C ALA A 898 30.86 -25.31 20.84
N ASP A 899 29.81 -24.49 20.98
CA ASP A 899 29.85 -23.03 21.08
C ASP A 899 29.89 -22.63 22.57
N MET A 900 31.06 -22.23 23.07
CA MET A 900 31.32 -22.05 24.52
C MET A 900 32.28 -20.89 24.80
N ILE A 901 32.20 -20.32 26.00
CA ILE A 901 33.15 -19.30 26.49
C ILE A 901 33.59 -19.59 27.92
N ALA A 902 34.77 -19.07 28.29
CA ALA A 902 35.24 -19.18 29.67
C ALA A 902 35.88 -17.90 30.22
N LEU A 903 35.74 -17.73 31.54
CA LEU A 903 36.19 -16.59 32.34
C LEU A 903 37.04 -17.06 33.52
N ASP A 904 37.88 -16.17 34.05
CA ASP A 904 38.71 -16.40 35.25
C ASP A 904 37.98 -16.08 36.57
N GLU A 905 36.88 -15.33 36.49
CA GLU A 905 36.05 -14.87 37.61
C GLU A 905 34.60 -15.33 37.46
N SER A 906 33.90 -15.45 38.59
CA SER A 906 32.53 -15.97 38.63
C SER A 906 31.51 -14.97 38.07
N PRO A 907 30.83 -15.30 36.96
CA PRO A 907 29.78 -14.44 36.41
C PRO A 907 28.49 -14.47 37.26
N LEU A 908 28.39 -15.41 38.20
CA LEU A 908 27.26 -15.49 39.15
C LEU A 908 27.43 -14.50 40.32
N ASP A 909 28.67 -14.18 40.69
CA ASP A 909 28.99 -13.19 41.72
C ASP A 909 29.16 -11.78 41.13
N ASN A 910 29.62 -11.68 39.87
CA ASN A 910 29.84 -10.40 39.17
C ASN A 910 29.38 -10.45 37.71
N ILE A 911 28.12 -10.07 37.45
CA ILE A 911 27.56 -10.01 36.09
C ILE A 911 28.24 -8.93 35.20
N HIS A 912 28.90 -7.93 35.79
CA HIS A 912 29.57 -6.86 35.02
C HIS A 912 30.78 -7.35 34.22
N LEU A 913 31.29 -8.57 34.48
CA LEU A 913 32.36 -9.17 33.70
C LEU A 913 32.02 -9.18 32.20
N PHE A 914 30.77 -9.43 31.82
CA PHE A 914 30.31 -9.47 30.42
C PHE A 914 30.34 -8.10 29.72
N ALA A 915 30.31 -6.99 30.46
CA ALA A 915 30.41 -5.65 29.88
C ALA A 915 31.84 -5.32 29.38
N ASN A 916 32.83 -6.18 29.66
CA ASN A 916 34.21 -6.03 29.20
C ASN A 916 34.66 -7.29 28.40
N PRO A 917 34.89 -7.18 27.08
CA PRO A 917 35.38 -8.29 26.25
C PRO A 917 36.68 -8.94 26.76
N GLU A 918 37.53 -8.20 27.47
CA GLU A 918 38.78 -8.73 28.04
C GLU A 918 38.56 -9.69 29.22
N SER A 919 37.37 -9.70 29.83
CA SER A 919 36.99 -10.71 30.82
C SER A 919 36.73 -12.08 30.19
N ILE A 920 36.36 -12.11 28.89
CA ILE A 920 36.12 -13.35 28.14
C ILE A 920 37.47 -13.86 27.64
N LYS A 921 38.03 -14.83 28.37
CA LYS A 921 39.38 -15.36 28.15
C LYS A 921 39.44 -16.38 27.03
N TYR A 922 38.42 -17.22 26.93
CA TYR A 922 38.33 -18.26 25.91
C TYR A 922 37.03 -18.15 25.15
N VAL A 923 37.09 -18.40 23.84
CA VAL A 923 35.91 -18.52 22.97
C VAL A 923 36.13 -19.73 22.06
N TRP A 924 35.18 -20.66 22.09
CA TRP A 924 35.06 -21.78 21.16
C TRP A 924 33.83 -21.57 20.28
N LYS A 925 33.97 -21.81 18.98
CA LYS A 925 32.86 -21.86 18.02
C LYS A 925 32.97 -23.14 17.20
N GLY A 926 31.98 -24.03 17.28
CA GLY A 926 31.99 -25.34 16.61
C GLY A 926 33.26 -26.14 16.92
N ALA A 927 33.62 -26.26 18.20
CA ALA A 927 34.87 -26.84 18.72
C ALA A 927 36.18 -26.08 18.40
N ILE A 928 36.18 -25.14 17.45
CA ILE A 928 37.37 -24.34 17.11
C ILE A 928 37.62 -23.29 18.20
N LEU A 929 38.78 -23.35 18.85
CA LEU A 929 39.25 -22.32 19.77
C LEU A 929 39.65 -21.06 18.98
N VAL A 930 38.85 -19.98 19.10
CA VAL A 930 39.06 -18.72 18.34
C VAL A 930 39.76 -17.64 19.17
N LYS A 931 39.65 -17.69 20.50
CA LYS A 931 40.28 -16.75 21.44
C LYS A 931 40.81 -17.52 22.65
N SER A 932 41.99 -17.18 23.12
CA SER A 932 42.60 -17.68 24.36
C SER A 932 43.56 -16.63 24.95
N PRO A 933 44.01 -16.76 26.21
CA PRO A 933 45.03 -15.86 26.79
C PRO A 933 46.41 -15.91 26.11
N LYS A 934 46.67 -16.88 25.21
CA LYS A 934 47.94 -17.03 24.48
C LYS A 934 47.87 -16.58 23.04
N GLU A 935 46.72 -16.84 22.39
CA GLU A 935 46.52 -16.70 20.96
C GLU A 935 45.08 -16.27 20.67
N GLN A 936 44.91 -15.33 19.74
CA GLN A 936 43.63 -14.94 19.15
C GLN A 936 43.71 -15.19 17.65
N MET A 937 42.74 -15.91 17.10
CA MET A 937 42.69 -16.22 15.68
C MET A 937 42.26 -14.98 14.88
N LEU A 938 43.05 -14.59 13.89
CA LEU A 938 42.77 -13.45 13.00
C LEU A 938 41.97 -13.84 11.75
N TRP A 939 42.22 -15.04 11.22
CA TRP A 939 41.53 -15.62 10.06
C TRP A 939 41.21 -17.08 10.34
N PRO A 940 40.09 -17.63 9.86
CA PRO A 940 39.80 -19.04 10.04
C PRO A 940 40.87 -19.88 9.33
N ARG A 941 41.19 -21.05 9.87
CA ARG A 941 41.95 -22.05 9.11
C ARG A 941 41.02 -22.62 8.06
N LEU A 942 41.40 -22.51 6.78
CA LEU A 942 40.68 -23.20 5.70
C LEU A 942 40.62 -24.70 6.04
N LYS A 943 39.43 -25.29 5.94
CA LYS A 943 39.32 -26.76 5.91
C LYS A 943 39.94 -27.22 4.58
N GLU A 944 40.88 -28.15 4.64
CA GLU A 944 41.44 -28.84 3.46
C GLU A 944 40.39 -29.74 2.78
#